data_AF-A0A6J1R886-F1
#
_entry.id   AF-A0A6J1R886-F1
#
_cell.length_a   1.000
_cell.length_b   1.000
_cell.length_c   1.000
_cell.angle_alpha   90.00
_cell.angle_beta   90.00
_cell.angle_gamma   90.00
#
_symmetry.space_group_name_H-M   'P 1'
#
loop_
_entity.id
_entity.type
_entity.pdbx_description
1 polymer ?
#
loop_
_entity_poly.entity_id
_entity_poly.type
_entity_poly.pdbx_seq_one_letter_code
_entity_poly.pdbx_strand_id
1 'polypeptide(L)'
;MSRDVEYNVATRYRTVRKHLDNLGYKQALSLDALPLIEALLADLVQTTDSLEHFKAVARENVEACSQLQLTVDPYKCDNARLVRECNQLHSDLIETKEAHQKQVKDLKRQIYKLECECNDLQLASSRNIYKIKELEAESAAKSKKILELQGKCLKPTVINVGFAAKKRPSFPLRRPVLEAEPMPKARSSGSLPKLSSVDPKIIDVISMADHKMNCLSQEVTKLRADLLLQTDTIETLEKQLTTKEREIIRLRKMLEDGHSYVPVGRDCTCRKMEKKAGVTYGDGTEINEVRILQQAKLELEQQLKESLNKQHDAMSQAMKLAARNEELEKELRDIDHVALAVEADCNSTVKENNRRVCRLQGKLEDVMMQVHVLERELTVERREVQELRADLEACRLEKRNVQRTLESTLDEKKQMSDRINQLTVIAHKNNNSEKCDMDYQTAAREIIIDTNNFDVQKRIDEANLKIASLQHTIQRLEMERDHYRKEYINCRDEQRRTFDKDNADLWAQVCELKRELIDKEQVLSKMHQEKEELCHEKEDLEARLQTYKGQQRQMCIPCRSCSLCKPVRICSCASGSPISTGDISATKAMLERLERERDTARADVERLIEERDALRERLKMMSDTHVCEQLRLKESLVEAENRLKHMEKERQDLLVTQGTRRAALNGLEDQLGDVQEELRRTKQELMAQRTQYFQLRTLQDQTDQALGDAQGQLSRAESDLNKAMDRNRSMEQQQVQLNDQIKELKQEINTLRSSMTLLDQEKDRLLMALDEKTEKIAALERELMHKDQQTEGVQQQIRDLQHKNEYRLYYTIT
;
A
#
# COMPACT_ATOMS: atom_id res chain seq x y z
N MET A 1 -6.93 -125.91 40.58
CA MET A 1 -7.38 -125.62 39.20
C MET A 1 -8.84 -125.16 39.16
N SER A 2 -9.87 -125.95 39.48
CA SER A 2 -11.27 -125.42 39.40
C SER A 2 -11.55 -124.24 40.35
N ARG A 3 -11.19 -124.35 41.65
CA ARG A 3 -11.52 -123.30 42.64
C ARG A 3 -10.96 -121.92 42.31
N ASP A 4 -9.79 -121.88 41.69
CA ASP A 4 -9.09 -120.65 41.33
C ASP A 4 -9.83 -119.91 40.19
N VAL A 5 -10.47 -120.67 39.28
CA VAL A 5 -11.34 -120.15 38.22
C VAL A 5 -12.66 -119.68 38.80
N GLU A 6 -13.30 -120.45 39.69
CA GLU A 6 -14.55 -120.05 40.37
C GLU A 6 -14.38 -118.76 41.18
N TYR A 7 -13.28 -118.63 41.93
CA TYR A 7 -12.97 -117.43 42.72
C TYR A 7 -12.76 -116.18 41.84
N ASN A 8 -12.13 -116.36 40.68
CA ASN A 8 -11.96 -115.30 39.68
C ASN A 8 -13.32 -114.84 39.12
N VAL A 9 -14.14 -115.79 38.65
CA VAL A 9 -15.51 -115.52 38.13
C VAL A 9 -16.39 -114.83 39.18
N ALA A 10 -16.40 -115.32 40.42
CA ALA A 10 -17.17 -114.72 41.52
C ALA A 10 -16.69 -113.31 41.89
N THR A 11 -15.44 -112.94 41.54
CA THR A 11 -14.90 -111.60 41.77
C THR A 11 -15.24 -110.67 40.60
N ARG A 12 -15.07 -111.11 39.35
CA ARG A 12 -15.51 -110.39 38.14
C ARG A 12 -17.01 -110.08 38.18
N TYR A 13 -17.84 -111.06 38.55
CA TYR A 13 -19.29 -110.88 38.73
C TYR A 13 -19.63 -109.75 39.71
N ARG A 14 -18.95 -109.68 40.87
CA ARG A 14 -19.16 -108.61 41.86
C ARG A 14 -18.73 -107.24 41.32
N THR A 15 -17.62 -107.16 40.59
CA THR A 15 -17.16 -105.93 39.94
C THR A 15 -18.16 -105.45 38.88
N VAL A 16 -18.60 -106.33 37.98
CA VAL A 16 -19.59 -106.03 36.94
C VAL A 16 -20.93 -105.60 37.55
N ARG A 17 -21.45 -106.36 38.52
CA ARG A 17 -22.69 -106.04 39.25
C ARG A 17 -22.62 -104.65 39.88
N LYS A 18 -21.49 -104.29 40.52
CA LYS A 18 -21.30 -102.95 41.09
C LYS A 18 -21.30 -101.83 40.03
N HIS A 19 -20.70 -102.04 38.86
CA HIS A 19 -20.77 -101.05 37.77
C HIS A 19 -22.19 -100.90 37.21
N LEU A 20 -22.92 -102.01 37.06
CA LEU A 20 -24.35 -101.98 36.69
C LEU A 20 -25.21 -101.28 37.73
N ASP A 21 -24.95 -101.48 39.03
CA ASP A 21 -25.65 -100.77 40.11
C ASP A 21 -25.37 -99.26 40.10
N ASN A 22 -24.11 -98.86 39.88
CA ASN A 22 -23.73 -97.45 39.72
C ASN A 22 -24.42 -96.80 38.50
N LEU A 23 -24.61 -97.56 37.42
CA LEU A 23 -25.35 -97.13 36.22
C LEU A 23 -26.89 -97.32 36.33
N GLY A 24 -27.40 -97.81 37.46
CA GLY A 24 -28.83 -97.98 37.74
C GLY A 24 -29.50 -99.27 37.24
N TYR A 25 -28.77 -100.16 36.55
CA TYR A 25 -29.28 -101.40 35.94
C TYR A 25 -29.45 -102.54 36.98
N LYS A 26 -30.45 -102.42 37.85
CA LYS A 26 -30.70 -103.31 39.02
C LYS A 26 -31.21 -104.73 38.69
N GLN A 27 -31.24 -105.13 37.43
CA GLN A 27 -31.70 -106.46 37.00
C GLN A 27 -30.71 -107.58 37.41
N ALA A 28 -31.23 -108.79 37.62
CA ALA A 28 -30.42 -109.96 37.92
C ALA A 28 -29.55 -110.36 36.71
N LEU A 29 -28.29 -110.69 36.96
CA LEU A 29 -27.29 -111.04 35.94
C LEU A 29 -27.08 -112.56 35.92
N SER A 30 -27.21 -113.19 34.76
CA SER A 30 -26.82 -114.60 34.57
C SER A 30 -25.30 -114.72 34.44
N LEU A 31 -24.75 -115.85 34.90
CA LEU A 31 -23.30 -116.09 34.82
C LEU A 31 -22.83 -116.25 33.35
N ASP A 32 -23.67 -116.82 32.49
CA ASP A 32 -23.34 -117.05 31.07
C ASP A 32 -23.20 -115.73 30.28
N ALA A 33 -23.92 -114.68 30.68
CA ALA A 33 -23.85 -113.36 30.06
C ALA A 33 -22.71 -112.48 30.61
N LEU A 34 -22.06 -112.89 31.71
CA LEU A 34 -21.04 -112.10 32.39
C LEU A 34 -19.90 -111.63 31.47
N PRO A 35 -19.26 -112.48 30.63
CA PRO A 35 -18.10 -112.04 29.84
C PRO A 35 -18.46 -110.97 28.79
N LEU A 36 -19.66 -111.07 28.20
CA LEU A 36 -20.16 -110.09 27.23
C LEU A 36 -20.49 -108.75 27.89
N ILE A 37 -21.15 -108.80 29.05
CA ILE A 37 -21.55 -107.58 29.78
C ILE A 37 -20.33 -106.88 30.41
N GLU A 38 -19.30 -107.64 30.81
CA GLU A 38 -18.02 -107.09 31.25
C GLU A 38 -17.28 -106.36 30.12
N ALA A 39 -17.25 -106.92 28.91
CA ALA A 39 -16.68 -106.26 27.73
C ALA A 39 -17.47 -104.99 27.37
N LEU A 40 -18.80 -105.07 27.27
CA LEU A 40 -19.66 -103.92 26.96
C LEU A 40 -19.55 -102.79 28.00
N LEU A 41 -19.29 -103.12 29.27
CA LEU A 41 -19.03 -102.11 30.31
C LEU A 41 -17.63 -101.50 30.18
N ALA A 42 -16.60 -102.27 29.81
CA ALA A 42 -15.28 -101.74 29.53
C ALA A 42 -15.32 -100.78 28.32
N ASP A 43 -15.99 -101.17 27.24
CA ASP A 43 -16.22 -100.33 26.06
C ASP A 43 -17.01 -99.05 26.42
N LEU A 44 -18.05 -99.16 27.26
CA LEU A 44 -18.85 -98.02 27.71
C LEU A 44 -18.06 -97.05 28.59
N VAL A 45 -17.21 -97.56 29.49
CA VAL A 45 -16.31 -96.72 30.30
C VAL A 45 -15.27 -96.05 29.38
N GLN A 46 -14.58 -96.80 28.53
CA GLN A 46 -13.58 -96.25 27.61
C GLN A 46 -14.16 -95.19 26.66
N THR A 47 -15.38 -95.39 26.15
CA THR A 47 -16.06 -94.39 25.30
C THR A 47 -16.55 -93.18 26.10
N THR A 48 -16.93 -93.35 27.37
CA THR A 48 -17.26 -92.23 28.28
C THR A 48 -16.02 -91.40 28.60
N ASP A 49 -14.93 -92.03 29.03
CA ASP A 49 -13.65 -91.37 29.33
C ASP A 49 -13.11 -90.63 28.09
N SER A 50 -13.22 -91.25 26.91
CA SER A 50 -12.86 -90.63 25.63
C SER A 50 -13.73 -89.41 25.32
N LEU A 51 -15.05 -89.50 25.57
CA LEU A 51 -15.98 -88.39 25.38
C LEU A 51 -15.72 -87.23 26.35
N GLU A 52 -15.39 -87.52 27.62
CA GLU A 52 -15.00 -86.49 28.59
C GLU A 52 -13.68 -85.82 28.19
N HIS A 53 -12.69 -86.60 27.73
CA HIS A 53 -11.43 -86.07 27.19
C HIS A 53 -11.66 -85.14 25.99
N PHE A 54 -12.40 -85.59 24.96
CA PHE A 54 -12.70 -84.75 23.80
C PHE A 54 -13.53 -83.52 24.17
N LYS A 55 -14.42 -83.61 25.16
CA LYS A 55 -15.22 -82.49 25.68
C LYS A 55 -14.37 -81.47 26.47
N ALA A 56 -13.33 -81.92 27.16
CA ALA A 56 -12.35 -81.04 27.80
C ALA A 56 -11.51 -80.30 26.74
N VAL A 57 -10.93 -81.04 25.78
CA VAL A 57 -10.14 -80.48 24.66
C VAL A 57 -10.98 -79.51 23.81
N ALA A 58 -12.25 -79.82 23.55
CA ALA A 58 -13.16 -78.93 22.84
C ALA A 58 -13.43 -77.62 23.61
N ARG A 59 -13.55 -77.68 24.95
CA ARG A 59 -13.70 -76.48 25.78
C ARG A 59 -12.43 -75.64 25.77
N GLU A 60 -11.27 -76.26 25.99
CA GLU A 60 -9.96 -75.60 25.99
C GLU A 60 -9.68 -74.91 24.66
N ASN A 61 -9.99 -75.56 23.53
CA ASN A 61 -9.90 -74.94 22.20
C ASN A 61 -10.85 -73.74 22.03
N VAL A 62 -12.10 -73.80 22.54
CA VAL A 62 -13.03 -72.66 22.47
C VAL A 62 -12.56 -71.49 23.36
N GLU A 63 -12.01 -71.77 24.53
CA GLU A 63 -11.42 -70.76 25.43
C GLU A 63 -10.16 -70.13 24.80
N ALA A 64 -9.28 -70.93 24.19
CA ALA A 64 -8.12 -70.45 23.44
C ALA A 64 -8.51 -69.60 22.21
N CYS A 65 -9.50 -70.04 21.42
CA CYS A 65 -10.04 -69.23 20.32
C CYS A 65 -10.64 -67.91 20.81
N SER A 66 -11.29 -67.90 21.99
CA SER A 66 -11.85 -66.69 22.59
C SER A 66 -10.75 -65.73 23.05
N GLN A 67 -9.67 -66.23 23.64
CA GLN A 67 -8.50 -65.44 24.03
C GLN A 67 -7.77 -64.88 22.79
N LEU A 68 -7.59 -65.67 21.73
CA LEU A 68 -7.01 -65.21 20.46
C LEU A 68 -7.87 -64.15 19.77
N GLN A 69 -9.21 -64.27 19.85
CA GLN A 69 -10.11 -63.25 19.33
C GLN A 69 -9.97 -61.92 20.12
N LEU A 70 -9.86 -61.99 21.45
CA LEU A 70 -9.62 -60.82 22.31
C LEU A 70 -8.26 -60.13 22.06
N THR A 71 -7.21 -60.87 21.69
CA THR A 71 -5.91 -60.25 21.32
C THR A 71 -5.89 -59.70 19.90
N VAL A 72 -6.69 -60.26 18.98
CA VAL A 72 -6.78 -59.80 17.58
C VAL A 72 -7.70 -58.59 17.40
N ASP A 73 -8.76 -58.46 18.20
CA ASP A 73 -9.75 -57.39 18.03
C ASP A 73 -9.21 -55.95 18.19
N PRO A 74 -8.24 -55.64 19.08
CA PRO A 74 -7.54 -54.36 19.08
C PRO A 74 -6.90 -54.04 17.73
N TYR A 75 -6.21 -55.00 17.10
CA TYR A 75 -5.58 -54.82 15.79
C TYR A 75 -6.61 -54.66 14.66
N LYS A 76 -7.79 -55.32 14.73
CA LYS A 76 -8.90 -55.06 13.79
C LYS A 76 -9.41 -53.63 13.93
N CYS A 77 -9.60 -53.14 15.15
CA CYS A 77 -10.05 -51.78 15.44
C CYS A 77 -9.04 -50.71 15.02
N ASP A 78 -7.74 -50.94 15.29
CA ASP A 78 -6.66 -50.04 14.86
C ASP A 78 -6.53 -50.02 13.34
N ASN A 79 -6.57 -51.18 12.66
CA ASN A 79 -6.53 -51.24 11.20
C ASN A 79 -7.77 -50.53 10.58
N ALA A 80 -8.97 -50.74 11.14
CA ALA A 80 -10.17 -50.02 10.74
C ALA A 80 -10.16 -48.51 11.09
N ARG A 81 -9.29 -48.05 11.99
CA ARG A 81 -9.01 -46.62 12.19
C ARG A 81 -8.01 -46.12 11.15
N LEU A 82 -6.87 -46.79 10.99
CA LEU A 82 -5.82 -46.44 10.03
C LEU A 82 -6.34 -46.38 8.59
N VAL A 83 -7.20 -47.32 8.16
CA VAL A 83 -7.83 -47.27 6.83
C VAL A 83 -8.70 -46.02 6.65
N ARG A 84 -9.40 -45.57 7.70
CA ARG A 84 -10.18 -44.31 7.65
C ARG A 84 -9.28 -43.08 7.63
N GLU A 85 -8.23 -43.06 8.45
CA GLU A 85 -7.23 -41.99 8.47
C GLU A 85 -6.50 -41.88 7.13
N CYS A 86 -6.06 -42.98 6.53
CA CYS A 86 -5.46 -43.02 5.19
C CYS A 86 -6.43 -42.55 4.10
N ASN A 87 -7.71 -42.95 4.14
CA ASN A 87 -8.71 -42.52 3.16
C ASN A 87 -9.04 -41.02 3.31
N GLN A 88 -9.08 -40.49 4.53
CA GLN A 88 -9.25 -39.07 4.77
C GLN A 88 -8.04 -38.28 4.24
N LEU A 89 -6.83 -38.64 4.67
CA LEU A 89 -5.59 -38.01 4.21
C LEU A 89 -5.41 -38.07 2.69
N HIS A 90 -5.87 -39.15 2.04
CA HIS A 90 -5.87 -39.24 0.58
C HIS A 90 -6.87 -38.26 -0.06
N SER A 91 -8.04 -38.07 0.55
CA SER A 91 -9.05 -37.10 0.11
C SER A 91 -8.55 -35.67 0.29
N ASP A 92 -8.02 -35.34 1.47
CA ASP A 92 -7.42 -34.03 1.79
C ASP A 92 -6.26 -33.70 0.83
N LEU A 93 -5.45 -34.70 0.47
CA LEU A 93 -4.35 -34.57 -0.50
C LEU A 93 -4.86 -34.36 -1.94
N ILE A 94 -6.02 -34.90 -2.31
CA ILE A 94 -6.67 -34.60 -3.59
C ILE A 94 -7.21 -33.17 -3.59
N GLU A 95 -7.98 -32.76 -2.57
CA GLU A 95 -8.56 -31.41 -2.48
C GLU A 95 -7.48 -30.32 -2.47
N THR A 96 -6.45 -30.47 -1.65
CA THR A 96 -5.33 -29.52 -1.60
C THR A 96 -4.56 -29.46 -2.92
N LYS A 97 -4.38 -30.59 -3.61
CA LYS A 97 -3.76 -30.65 -4.94
C LYS A 97 -4.62 -29.97 -6.02
N GLU A 98 -5.93 -30.14 -5.99
CA GLU A 98 -6.86 -29.47 -6.91
C GLU A 98 -6.92 -27.96 -6.66
N ALA A 99 -6.92 -27.53 -5.38
CA ALA A 99 -6.84 -26.12 -5.00
C ALA A 99 -5.53 -25.47 -5.51
N HIS A 100 -4.38 -26.12 -5.31
CA HIS A 100 -3.10 -25.66 -5.87
C HIS A 100 -3.12 -25.64 -7.41
N GLN A 101 -3.69 -26.66 -8.06
CA GLN A 101 -3.76 -26.70 -9.52
C GLN A 101 -4.68 -25.60 -10.08
N LYS A 102 -5.75 -25.24 -9.36
CA LYS A 102 -6.61 -24.10 -9.65
C LYS A 102 -5.84 -22.78 -9.51
N GLN A 103 -5.15 -22.56 -8.38
CA GLN A 103 -4.32 -21.37 -8.15
C GLN A 103 -3.24 -21.21 -9.22
N VAL A 104 -2.56 -22.29 -9.63
CA VAL A 104 -1.58 -22.27 -10.74
C VAL A 104 -2.22 -21.91 -12.08
N LYS A 105 -3.46 -22.39 -12.37
CA LYS A 105 -4.21 -21.98 -13.57
C LYS A 105 -4.64 -20.51 -13.51
N ASP A 106 -4.98 -19.99 -12.34
CA ASP A 106 -5.36 -18.59 -12.13
C ASP A 106 -4.15 -17.66 -12.26
N LEU A 107 -3.01 -17.99 -11.62
CA LEU A 107 -1.75 -17.26 -11.75
C LEU A 107 -1.23 -17.24 -13.20
N LYS A 108 -1.29 -18.37 -13.92
CA LYS A 108 -0.94 -18.39 -15.36
C LYS A 108 -1.83 -17.47 -16.21
N ARG A 109 -3.11 -17.33 -15.85
CA ARG A 109 -4.03 -16.37 -16.51
C ARG A 109 -3.76 -14.92 -16.12
N GLN A 110 -3.19 -14.65 -14.95
CA GLN A 110 -2.72 -13.30 -14.57
C GLN A 110 -1.41 -12.94 -15.29
N ILE A 111 -0.44 -13.86 -15.33
CA ILE A 111 0.83 -13.68 -16.07
C ILE A 111 0.55 -13.34 -17.53
N TYR A 112 -0.29 -14.13 -18.22
CA TYR A 112 -0.62 -13.86 -19.63
C TYR A 112 -1.27 -12.48 -19.87
N LYS A 113 -2.10 -12.00 -18.95
CA LYS A 113 -2.67 -10.63 -19.03
C LYS A 113 -1.59 -9.57 -18.88
N LEU A 114 -0.73 -9.71 -17.87
CA LEU A 114 0.37 -8.78 -17.62
C LEU A 114 1.40 -8.81 -18.76
N GLU A 115 1.61 -9.96 -19.41
CA GLU A 115 2.40 -10.07 -20.64
C GLU A 115 1.77 -9.28 -21.80
N CYS A 116 0.45 -9.40 -22.04
CA CYS A 116 -0.25 -8.58 -23.03
C CYS A 116 -0.16 -7.08 -22.71
N GLU A 117 -0.45 -6.69 -21.47
CA GLU A 117 -0.39 -5.29 -21.01
C GLU A 117 1.02 -4.70 -21.13
N CYS A 118 2.06 -5.46 -20.77
CA CYS A 118 3.46 -5.07 -20.98
C CYS A 118 3.81 -4.88 -22.46
N ASN A 119 3.34 -5.77 -23.34
CA ASN A 119 3.56 -5.64 -24.79
C ASN A 119 2.85 -4.39 -25.35
N ASP A 120 1.61 -4.13 -24.98
CA ASP A 120 0.87 -2.92 -25.41
C ASP A 120 1.51 -1.63 -24.88
N LEU A 121 1.99 -1.62 -23.62
CA LEU A 121 2.74 -0.50 -23.05
C LEU A 121 4.10 -0.31 -23.73
N GLN A 122 4.79 -1.39 -24.13
CA GLN A 122 6.05 -1.33 -24.88
C GLN A 122 5.82 -0.78 -26.30
N LEU A 123 4.73 -1.15 -26.96
CA LEU A 123 4.32 -0.58 -28.25
C LEU A 123 3.95 0.90 -28.13
N ALA A 124 3.20 1.29 -27.10
CA ALA A 124 2.86 2.69 -26.81
C ALA A 124 4.11 3.53 -26.51
N SER A 125 5.02 3.01 -25.68
CA SER A 125 6.31 3.64 -25.38
C SER A 125 7.14 3.82 -26.65
N SER A 126 7.24 2.80 -27.49
CA SER A 126 7.96 2.85 -28.77
C SER A 126 7.39 3.92 -29.72
N ARG A 127 6.05 4.05 -29.81
CA ARG A 127 5.37 5.11 -30.58
C ARG A 127 5.66 6.51 -30.00
N ASN A 128 5.64 6.66 -28.68
CA ASN A 128 5.95 7.93 -28.02
C ASN A 128 7.42 8.34 -28.23
N ILE A 129 8.37 7.40 -28.14
CA ILE A 129 9.79 7.64 -28.44
C ILE A 129 9.99 8.08 -29.89
N TYR A 130 9.26 7.49 -30.85
CA TYR A 130 9.29 7.95 -32.24
C TYR A 130 8.73 9.38 -32.38
N LYS A 131 7.59 9.67 -31.75
CA LYS A 131 6.96 11.01 -31.78
C LYS A 131 7.84 12.10 -31.14
N ILE A 132 8.57 11.77 -30.08
CA ILE A 132 9.57 12.66 -29.46
C ILE A 132 10.68 12.97 -30.47
N LYS A 133 11.25 11.96 -31.14
CA LYS A 133 12.31 12.17 -32.15
C LYS A 133 11.86 13.02 -33.34
N GLU A 134 10.60 12.89 -33.78
CA GLU A 134 10.02 13.80 -34.79
C GLU A 134 9.98 15.24 -34.29
N LEU A 135 9.53 15.47 -33.06
CA LEU A 135 9.43 16.82 -32.46
C LEU A 135 10.80 17.43 -32.17
N GLU A 136 11.79 16.63 -31.77
CA GLU A 136 13.19 17.03 -31.63
C GLU A 136 13.77 17.47 -32.98
N ALA A 137 13.54 16.70 -34.05
CA ALA A 137 13.98 17.04 -35.40
C ALA A 137 13.28 18.32 -35.93
N GLU A 138 11.98 18.47 -35.69
CA GLU A 138 11.23 19.67 -36.06
C GLU A 138 11.70 20.91 -35.26
N SER A 139 12.00 20.74 -33.97
CA SER A 139 12.55 21.78 -33.10
C SER A 139 13.97 22.20 -33.52
N ALA A 140 14.82 21.24 -33.90
CA ALA A 140 16.14 21.50 -34.45
C ALA A 140 16.06 22.24 -35.80
N ALA A 141 15.12 21.86 -36.68
CA ALA A 141 14.88 22.56 -37.94
C ALA A 141 14.39 24.00 -37.74
N LYS A 142 13.46 24.22 -36.80
CA LYS A 142 13.00 25.56 -36.39
C LYS A 142 14.15 26.40 -35.82
N SER A 143 14.97 25.81 -34.94
CA SER A 143 16.13 26.46 -34.33
C SER A 143 17.19 26.86 -35.37
N LYS A 144 17.48 25.98 -36.34
CA LYS A 144 18.32 26.30 -37.50
C LYS A 144 17.73 27.45 -38.32
N LYS A 145 16.41 27.46 -38.55
CA LYS A 145 15.74 28.54 -39.29
C LYS A 145 15.81 29.88 -38.56
N ILE A 146 15.71 29.89 -37.23
CA ILE A 146 15.90 31.09 -36.41
C ILE A 146 17.34 31.62 -36.55
N LEU A 147 18.35 30.74 -36.51
CA LEU A 147 19.76 31.11 -36.74
C LEU A 147 20.00 31.66 -38.16
N GLU A 148 19.41 31.06 -39.20
CA GLU A 148 19.47 31.56 -40.58
C GLU A 148 18.85 32.96 -40.75
N LEU A 149 17.83 33.30 -39.95
CA LEU A 149 17.19 34.62 -39.96
C LEU A 149 17.99 35.63 -39.14
N GLN A 150 18.48 35.25 -37.95
CA GLN A 150 19.33 36.09 -37.10
C GLN A 150 20.68 36.42 -37.76
N GLY A 151 21.24 35.49 -38.55
CA GLY A 151 22.48 35.69 -39.31
C GLY A 151 22.42 36.79 -40.39
N LYS A 152 21.24 37.37 -40.67
CA LYS A 152 21.08 38.51 -41.58
C LYS A 152 21.04 39.87 -40.88
N CYS A 153 21.04 39.91 -39.55
CA CYS A 153 21.20 41.16 -38.80
C CYS A 153 22.69 41.53 -38.72
N LEU A 154 23.03 42.70 -39.27
CA LEU A 154 24.40 43.23 -39.29
C LEU A 154 24.94 43.39 -37.86
N LYS A 155 26.16 42.89 -37.62
CA LYS A 155 26.87 43.07 -36.35
C LYS A 155 27.32 44.54 -36.20
N PRO A 156 26.95 45.26 -35.13
CA PRO A 156 27.60 46.52 -34.80
C PRO A 156 28.99 46.26 -34.23
N THR A 157 30.04 46.70 -34.93
CA THR A 157 31.41 46.67 -34.41
C THR A 157 31.57 47.72 -33.31
N VAL A 158 31.97 47.29 -32.11
CA VAL A 158 32.35 48.18 -31.00
C VAL A 158 33.77 47.83 -30.56
N ILE A 159 34.60 48.85 -30.37
CA ILE A 159 36.04 48.73 -30.10
C ILE A 159 36.31 48.90 -28.59
N ASN A 160 37.28 48.15 -28.07
CA ASN A 160 37.73 48.26 -26.67
C ASN A 160 38.25 49.65 -26.31
N VAL A 161 37.82 50.19 -25.17
CA VAL A 161 38.72 50.65 -24.09
C VAL A 161 38.05 50.33 -22.76
N GLY A 162 38.79 49.85 -21.76
CA GLY A 162 38.28 49.62 -20.40
C GLY A 162 38.96 50.53 -19.38
N PHE A 163 38.26 50.84 -18.28
CA PHE A 163 38.83 51.43 -17.07
C PHE A 163 38.09 50.95 -15.82
N ALA A 164 38.78 50.88 -14.68
CA ALA A 164 38.22 50.44 -13.41
C ALA A 164 38.61 51.40 -12.27
N ALA A 165 37.61 51.98 -11.57
CA ALA A 165 37.82 52.61 -10.27
C ALA A 165 36.55 52.73 -9.42
N LYS A 166 36.70 52.30 -8.16
CA LYS A 166 35.78 52.36 -7.00
C LYS A 166 35.04 53.72 -6.81
N LYS A 167 33.73 53.66 -6.48
CA LYS A 167 33.10 54.25 -5.25
C LYS A 167 31.59 53.95 -5.16
N ARG A 168 31.03 54.03 -3.93
CA ARG A 168 29.58 53.93 -3.59
C ARG A 168 28.95 55.36 -3.47
N PRO A 169 27.67 55.55 -3.05
CA PRO A 169 26.44 55.22 -3.80
C PRO A 169 25.41 56.39 -3.83
N SER A 170 24.51 56.45 -4.82
CA SER A 170 23.23 57.18 -4.66
C SER A 170 22.17 56.77 -5.68
N PHE A 171 20.93 56.64 -5.22
CA PHE A 171 19.70 56.79 -6.02
C PHE A 171 19.33 58.31 -6.08
N PRO A 172 18.37 58.80 -6.91
CA PRO A 172 17.32 58.06 -7.62
C PRO A 172 17.23 58.30 -9.14
N LEU A 173 16.70 57.31 -9.86
CA LEU A 173 16.29 57.46 -11.26
C LEU A 173 14.84 57.94 -11.35
N ARG A 174 14.62 59.06 -12.06
CA ARG A 174 13.29 59.42 -12.59
C ARG A 174 12.95 58.53 -13.80
N ARG A 175 11.65 58.35 -14.05
CA ARG A 175 11.14 57.74 -15.29
C ARG A 175 11.53 58.59 -16.51
N PRO A 176 11.94 57.96 -17.62
CA PRO A 176 11.55 58.41 -18.94
C PRO A 176 10.10 57.97 -19.21
N VAL A 177 9.27 58.88 -19.70
CA VAL A 177 8.05 58.53 -20.43
C VAL A 177 8.47 58.28 -21.88
N LEU A 178 7.87 57.29 -22.54
CA LEU A 178 7.87 57.19 -23.99
C LEU A 178 6.43 57.09 -24.47
N GLU A 179 6.09 57.92 -25.44
CA GLU A 179 4.75 58.07 -26.00
C GLU A 179 4.43 56.95 -26.99
N ALA A 180 3.14 56.67 -27.18
CA ALA A 180 2.66 55.74 -28.20
C ALA A 180 2.11 56.55 -29.39
N GLU A 181 2.71 56.34 -30.57
CA GLU A 181 2.30 56.89 -31.87
C GLU A 181 2.18 55.73 -32.89
N PRO A 182 1.42 55.86 -34.00
CA PRO A 182 0.40 54.86 -34.29
C PRO A 182 0.69 53.91 -35.46
N MET A 183 -0.10 52.84 -35.52
CA MET A 183 -0.09 51.81 -36.57
C MET A 183 -0.53 52.31 -37.96
N PRO A 184 0.26 52.07 -39.02
CA PRO A 184 -0.24 51.94 -40.40
C PRO A 184 -0.99 50.61 -40.60
N LYS A 185 -1.80 50.51 -41.67
CA LYS A 185 -2.83 49.46 -41.82
C LYS A 185 -2.48 48.36 -42.84
N ALA A 186 -2.65 47.11 -42.39
CA ALA A 186 -3.16 45.92 -43.10
C ALA A 186 -2.94 45.72 -44.61
N ARG A 187 -2.58 44.48 -45.00
CA ARG A 187 -3.49 43.61 -45.76
C ARG A 187 -3.16 42.11 -45.70
N SER A 188 -4.22 41.33 -45.85
CA SER A 188 -4.37 39.87 -45.80
C SER A 188 -3.52 39.04 -46.78
N SER A 189 -3.00 37.89 -46.32
CA SER A 189 -3.31 36.56 -46.89
C SER A 189 -2.68 35.43 -46.05
N GLY A 190 -3.35 34.28 -45.94
CA GLY A 190 -2.82 33.08 -45.25
C GLY A 190 -3.76 32.55 -44.15
N SER A 191 -4.33 31.37 -44.37
CA SER A 191 -5.22 30.69 -43.42
C SER A 191 -4.44 29.97 -42.32
N LEU A 192 -4.71 30.32 -41.05
CA LEU A 192 -4.32 29.48 -39.91
C LEU A 192 -5.13 28.16 -39.92
N PRO A 193 -4.50 26.99 -39.74
CA PRO A 193 -5.22 25.75 -39.46
C PRO A 193 -5.98 25.87 -38.13
N LYS A 194 -7.22 25.37 -38.08
CA LYS A 194 -7.94 25.20 -36.81
C LYS A 194 -7.23 24.11 -35.99
N LEU A 195 -6.92 24.37 -34.72
CA LEU A 195 -6.71 23.27 -33.77
C LEU A 195 -8.08 22.66 -33.47
N SER A 196 -8.33 21.48 -34.03
CA SER A 196 -9.39 20.58 -33.59
C SER A 196 -8.84 19.61 -32.54
N SER A 197 -9.58 19.43 -31.44
CA SER A 197 -9.55 18.24 -30.59
C SER A 197 -8.17 17.65 -30.26
N VAL A 198 -7.53 18.16 -29.20
CA VAL A 198 -7.00 17.26 -28.19
C VAL A 198 -8.01 17.30 -27.05
N ASP A 199 -8.75 16.22 -26.84
CA ASP A 199 -9.64 16.15 -25.67
C ASP A 199 -8.80 16.30 -24.40
N PRO A 200 -9.21 17.16 -23.45
CA PRO A 200 -8.64 17.10 -22.11
C PRO A 200 -9.05 15.75 -21.55
N LYS A 201 -8.11 14.80 -21.51
CA LYS A 201 -8.35 13.50 -20.88
C LYS A 201 -8.49 13.75 -19.38
N ILE A 202 -9.73 13.99 -18.95
CA ILE A 202 -10.11 14.13 -17.55
C ILE A 202 -9.69 12.82 -16.89
N ILE A 203 -8.55 12.87 -16.19
CA ILE A 203 -8.14 11.80 -15.30
C ILE A 203 -9.15 11.87 -14.16
N ASP A 204 -10.00 10.86 -14.09
CA ASP A 204 -10.94 10.73 -13.00
C ASP A 204 -10.17 10.42 -11.71
N VAL A 205 -9.87 11.49 -10.97
CA VAL A 205 -9.16 11.44 -9.69
C VAL A 205 -9.98 10.68 -8.65
N ILE A 206 -11.32 10.63 -8.79
CA ILE A 206 -12.19 9.84 -7.93
C ILE A 206 -12.01 8.36 -8.26
N SER A 207 -12.08 7.96 -9.53
CA SER A 207 -11.78 6.58 -9.96
C SER A 207 -10.36 6.13 -9.57
N MET A 208 -9.35 7.00 -9.64
CA MET A 208 -8.00 6.70 -9.14
C MET A 208 -7.94 6.59 -7.61
N ALA A 209 -8.67 7.43 -6.87
CA ALA A 209 -8.78 7.34 -5.42
C ALA A 209 -9.52 6.07 -5.00
N ASP A 210 -10.65 5.74 -5.63
CA ASP A 210 -11.42 4.52 -5.42
C ASP A 210 -10.61 3.27 -5.74
N HIS A 211 -9.86 3.25 -6.85
CA HIS A 211 -8.96 2.14 -7.16
C HIS A 211 -7.90 1.97 -6.06
N LYS A 212 -7.31 3.07 -5.58
CA LYS A 212 -6.32 3.05 -4.50
C LYS A 212 -6.94 2.64 -3.15
N MET A 213 -8.14 3.11 -2.82
CA MET A 213 -8.90 2.69 -1.63
C MET A 213 -9.25 1.21 -1.71
N ASN A 214 -9.64 0.69 -2.87
CA ASN A 214 -9.93 -0.73 -3.07
C ASN A 214 -8.66 -1.59 -2.91
N CYS A 215 -7.52 -1.18 -3.49
CA CYS A 215 -6.25 -1.88 -3.30
C CYS A 215 -5.80 -1.88 -1.83
N LEU A 216 -5.84 -0.73 -1.16
CA LEU A 216 -5.53 -0.62 0.28
C LEU A 216 -6.53 -1.41 1.15
N SER A 217 -7.80 -1.46 0.78
CA SER A 217 -8.81 -2.27 1.48
C SER A 217 -8.55 -3.76 1.30
N GLN A 218 -8.18 -4.21 0.10
CA GLN A 218 -7.77 -5.59 -0.17
C GLN A 218 -6.52 -5.96 0.65
N GLU A 219 -5.52 -5.08 0.69
CA GLU A 219 -4.31 -5.25 1.49
C GLU A 219 -4.62 -5.32 3.00
N VAL A 220 -5.50 -4.44 3.52
CA VAL A 220 -5.99 -4.52 4.90
C VAL A 220 -6.78 -5.81 5.17
N THR A 221 -7.62 -6.29 4.24
CA THR A 221 -8.30 -7.59 4.43
C THR A 221 -7.34 -8.77 4.40
N LYS A 222 -6.28 -8.72 3.58
CA LYS A 222 -5.24 -9.73 3.54
C LYS A 222 -4.44 -9.73 4.84
N LEU A 223 -3.94 -8.58 5.30
CA LEU A 223 -3.21 -8.45 6.56
C LEU A 223 -4.05 -8.88 7.77
N ARG A 224 -5.39 -8.69 7.74
CA ARG A 224 -6.30 -9.24 8.76
C ARG A 224 -6.43 -10.76 8.70
N ALA A 225 -6.44 -11.36 7.50
CA ALA A 225 -6.45 -12.82 7.35
C ALA A 225 -5.11 -13.45 7.77
N ASP A 226 -3.99 -12.83 7.38
CA ASP A 226 -2.64 -13.23 7.77
C ASP A 226 -2.46 -13.13 9.31
N LEU A 227 -2.98 -12.07 9.94
CA LEU A 227 -3.01 -11.90 11.41
C LEU A 227 -3.89 -12.94 12.12
N LEU A 228 -5.05 -13.29 11.54
CA LEU A 228 -5.92 -14.33 12.08
C LEU A 228 -5.22 -15.70 12.03
N LEU A 229 -4.62 -16.04 10.89
CA LEU A 229 -3.83 -17.26 10.72
C LEU A 229 -2.65 -17.32 11.70
N GLN A 230 -1.94 -16.20 11.92
CA GLN A 230 -0.90 -16.12 12.95
C GLN A 230 -1.47 -16.37 14.35
N THR A 231 -2.62 -15.78 14.68
CA THR A 231 -3.31 -15.99 15.98
C THR A 231 -3.68 -17.46 16.17
N ASP A 232 -4.25 -18.12 15.15
CA ASP A 232 -4.55 -19.55 15.19
C ASP A 232 -3.29 -20.39 15.38
N THR A 233 -2.18 -20.07 14.67
CA THR A 233 -0.91 -20.80 14.87
C THR A 233 -0.34 -20.61 16.29
N ILE A 234 -0.44 -19.42 16.87
CA ILE A 234 -0.05 -19.16 18.27
C ILE A 234 -0.91 -20.02 19.20
N GLU A 235 -2.24 -20.03 19.04
CA GLU A 235 -3.13 -20.83 19.90
C GLU A 235 -2.82 -22.35 19.77
N THR A 236 -2.43 -22.85 18.59
CA THR A 236 -1.99 -24.25 18.45
C THR A 236 -0.63 -24.52 19.10
N LEU A 237 0.29 -23.55 19.09
CA LEU A 237 1.60 -23.67 19.75
C LEU A 237 1.47 -23.58 21.27
N GLU A 238 0.58 -22.73 21.79
CA GLU A 238 0.20 -22.69 23.22
C GLU A 238 -0.44 -24.01 23.65
N LYS A 239 -1.39 -24.55 22.87
CA LYS A 239 -1.97 -25.87 23.11
C LYS A 239 -0.89 -26.96 23.15
N GLN A 240 0.08 -26.93 22.24
CA GLN A 240 1.23 -27.84 22.27
C GLN A 240 2.11 -27.63 23.51
N LEU A 241 2.48 -26.39 23.85
CA LEU A 241 3.23 -26.05 25.07
C LEU A 241 2.56 -26.63 26.31
N THR A 242 1.25 -26.39 26.53
CA THR A 242 0.57 -26.97 27.70
C THR A 242 0.58 -28.51 27.73
N THR A 243 0.65 -29.21 26.59
CA THR A 243 0.85 -30.67 26.58
C THR A 243 2.27 -31.07 26.97
N LYS A 244 3.27 -30.28 26.54
CA LYS A 244 4.68 -30.46 26.93
C LYS A 244 4.89 -30.12 28.41
N GLU A 245 4.31 -29.04 28.94
CA GLU A 245 4.27 -28.77 30.39
C GLU A 245 3.67 -29.94 31.17
N ARG A 246 2.52 -30.48 30.74
CA ARG A 246 1.86 -31.60 31.42
C ARG A 246 2.73 -32.87 31.41
N GLU A 247 3.38 -33.18 30.30
CA GLU A 247 4.29 -34.32 30.24
C GLU A 247 5.61 -34.05 31.00
N ILE A 248 6.11 -32.81 31.03
CA ILE A 248 7.26 -32.41 31.87
C ILE A 248 6.92 -32.54 33.35
N ILE A 249 5.71 -32.13 33.78
CA ILE A 249 5.23 -32.30 35.16
C ILE A 249 5.08 -33.79 35.50
N ARG A 250 4.55 -34.60 34.58
CA ARG A 250 4.46 -36.06 34.74
C ARG A 250 5.84 -36.71 34.87
N LEU A 251 6.79 -36.33 33.99
CA LEU A 251 8.16 -36.87 34.00
C LEU A 251 8.93 -36.42 35.24
N ARG A 252 8.80 -35.15 35.67
CA ARG A 252 9.33 -34.66 36.96
C ARG A 252 8.76 -35.47 38.10
N LYS A 253 7.44 -35.69 38.14
CA LYS A 253 6.80 -36.50 39.17
C LYS A 253 7.31 -37.95 39.17
N MET A 254 7.48 -38.58 38.00
CA MET A 254 8.07 -39.93 37.90
C MET A 254 9.53 -40.00 38.35
N LEU A 255 10.29 -38.89 38.26
CA LEU A 255 11.66 -38.79 38.78
C LEU A 255 11.67 -38.50 40.29
N GLU A 256 10.73 -37.70 40.80
CA GLU A 256 10.54 -37.41 42.23
C GLU A 256 10.03 -38.65 42.99
N ASP A 257 9.04 -39.36 42.45
CA ASP A 257 8.57 -40.67 42.95
C ASP A 257 9.69 -41.74 42.92
N GLY A 258 10.73 -41.54 42.10
CA GLY A 258 11.95 -42.36 42.04
C GLY A 258 13.01 -42.05 43.10
N HIS A 259 12.86 -40.98 43.89
CA HIS A 259 13.88 -40.48 44.82
C HIS A 259 13.44 -40.51 46.29
N SER A 260 13.11 -41.71 46.79
CA SER A 260 13.01 -41.99 48.23
C SER A 260 14.40 -42.01 48.89
N TYR A 261 15.01 -40.83 49.09
CA TYR A 261 16.27 -40.69 49.83
C TYR A 261 16.02 -40.64 51.34
N VAL A 262 15.65 -41.79 51.92
CA VAL A 262 15.63 -41.99 53.38
C VAL A 262 16.91 -42.75 53.78
N PRO A 263 17.78 -42.19 54.64
CA PRO A 263 19.04 -42.84 55.00
C PRO A 263 18.83 -43.98 55.99
N VAL A 264 18.54 -45.18 55.50
CA VAL A 264 18.48 -46.43 56.29
C VAL A 264 19.90 -46.92 56.61
N GLY A 265 20.61 -46.12 57.41
CA GLY A 265 21.97 -46.35 57.88
C GLY A 265 22.05 -46.99 59.26
N ARG A 266 21.26 -48.05 59.52
CA ARG A 266 21.43 -48.91 60.71
C ARG A 266 20.78 -50.28 60.57
N ASP A 267 21.52 -51.29 61.04
CA ASP A 267 21.10 -52.63 61.48
C ASP A 267 20.17 -53.48 60.58
N CYS A 268 20.73 -54.50 59.92
CA CYS A 268 20.64 -55.85 60.49
C CYS A 268 21.68 -56.86 59.96
N THR A 269 21.78 -57.97 60.69
CA THR A 269 22.67 -59.13 60.57
C THR A 269 22.66 -59.88 59.23
N CYS A 270 23.84 -60.06 58.63
CA CYS A 270 24.17 -61.27 57.87
C CYS A 270 25.69 -61.59 57.82
N ARG A 271 26.25 -62.02 58.96
CA ARG A 271 27.56 -62.71 59.04
C ARG A 271 27.44 -63.94 59.94
N LYS A 272 27.17 -65.11 59.34
CA LYS A 272 27.35 -66.47 59.88
C LYS A 272 26.80 -67.49 58.87
N MET A 273 27.69 -68.08 58.06
CA MET A 273 27.62 -69.46 57.53
C MET A 273 28.75 -69.63 56.51
N GLU A 274 29.98 -69.88 56.96
CA GLU A 274 30.99 -70.56 56.14
C GLU A 274 32.12 -71.08 57.02
N LYS A 275 32.05 -72.37 57.35
CA LYS A 275 33.14 -73.17 57.91
C LYS A 275 32.92 -74.63 57.52
N LYS A 276 33.93 -75.24 56.92
CA LYS A 276 34.03 -76.67 56.54
C LYS A 276 33.15 -77.13 55.36
N ALA A 277 33.62 -76.82 54.15
CA ALA A 277 34.14 -77.88 53.30
C ALA A 277 35.60 -77.53 52.96
N GLY A 278 36.35 -78.43 52.32
CA GLY A 278 37.73 -78.16 51.89
C GLY A 278 38.31 -79.29 51.06
N VAL A 279 39.64 -79.29 50.93
CA VAL A 279 40.50 -80.28 50.25
C VAL A 279 40.78 -80.00 48.75
N THR A 280 42.09 -79.96 48.44
CA THR A 280 42.81 -80.15 47.15
C THR A 280 42.92 -79.06 46.07
N TYR A 281 44.20 -78.81 45.71
CA TYR A 281 44.80 -78.20 44.50
C TYR A 281 44.52 -76.72 44.17
N GLY A 282 45.59 -75.92 43.93
CA GLY A 282 45.44 -74.62 43.22
C GLY A 282 46.40 -73.44 43.52
N ASP A 283 47.48 -73.58 44.31
CA ASP A 283 48.34 -72.46 44.77
C ASP A 283 49.19 -71.82 43.65
N GLY A 284 48.53 -71.10 42.74
CA GLY A 284 49.12 -70.43 41.58
C GLY A 284 48.11 -69.68 40.71
N THR A 285 46.83 -70.07 40.72
CA THR A 285 45.77 -69.38 39.95
C THR A 285 45.36 -68.07 40.60
N GLU A 286 45.09 -68.08 41.91
CA GLU A 286 44.58 -66.90 42.66
C GLU A 286 45.51 -65.69 42.57
N ILE A 287 46.84 -65.91 42.63
CA ILE A 287 47.84 -64.83 42.51
C ILE A 287 47.77 -64.16 41.14
N ASN A 288 47.47 -64.92 40.08
CA ASN A 288 47.37 -64.40 38.72
C ASN A 288 46.03 -63.66 38.51
N GLU A 289 44.93 -64.19 39.04
CA GLU A 289 43.62 -63.55 39.02
C GLU A 289 43.61 -62.22 39.79
N VAL A 290 44.19 -62.16 41.00
CA VAL A 290 44.36 -60.92 41.76
C VAL A 290 45.18 -59.88 40.98
N ARG A 291 46.21 -60.31 40.23
CA ARG A 291 47.01 -59.42 39.36
C ARG A 291 46.21 -58.87 38.19
N ILE A 292 45.42 -59.71 37.53
CA ILE A 292 44.53 -59.32 36.42
C ILE A 292 43.46 -58.33 36.93
N LEU A 293 42.88 -58.59 38.11
CA LEU A 293 41.90 -57.68 38.74
C LEU A 293 42.53 -56.35 39.17
N GLN A 294 43.77 -56.34 39.66
CA GLN A 294 44.51 -55.10 39.95
C GLN A 294 44.84 -54.29 38.69
N GLN A 295 45.22 -54.96 37.59
CA GLN A 295 45.46 -54.31 36.31
C GLN A 295 44.16 -53.70 35.75
N ALA A 296 43.08 -54.48 35.70
CA ALA A 296 41.77 -54.02 35.25
C ALA A 296 41.22 -52.86 36.12
N LYS A 297 41.44 -52.90 37.44
CA LYS A 297 41.11 -51.77 38.33
C LYS A 297 41.86 -50.49 37.92
N LEU A 298 43.16 -50.59 37.65
CA LEU A 298 43.99 -49.43 37.33
C LEU A 298 43.64 -48.85 35.95
N GLU A 299 43.29 -49.70 34.98
CA GLU A 299 42.73 -49.31 33.69
C GLU A 299 41.36 -48.62 33.82
N LEU A 300 40.47 -49.13 34.68
CA LEU A 300 39.17 -48.49 34.97
C LEU A 300 39.33 -47.15 35.71
N GLU A 301 40.29 -47.03 36.63
CA GLU A 301 40.63 -45.76 37.30
C GLU A 301 41.17 -44.73 36.29
N GLN A 302 41.96 -45.16 35.30
CA GLN A 302 42.39 -44.29 34.21
C GLN A 302 41.23 -43.90 33.28
N GLN A 303 40.39 -44.85 32.83
CA GLN A 303 39.24 -44.55 31.98
C GLN A 303 38.23 -43.61 32.66
N LEU A 304 38.01 -43.75 33.97
CA LEU A 304 37.19 -42.85 34.77
C LEU A 304 37.80 -41.44 34.81
N LYS A 305 39.11 -41.32 35.01
CA LYS A 305 39.82 -40.04 35.02
C LYS A 305 39.80 -39.33 33.65
N GLU A 306 39.99 -40.08 32.57
CA GLU A 306 39.86 -39.55 31.20
C GLU A 306 38.43 -39.13 30.87
N SER A 307 37.42 -39.87 31.37
CA SER A 307 36.01 -39.52 31.20
C SER A 307 35.64 -38.26 31.98
N LEU A 308 36.15 -38.12 33.20
CA LEU A 308 36.01 -36.90 34.00
C LEU A 308 36.67 -35.69 33.33
N ASN A 309 37.86 -35.83 32.76
CA ASN A 309 38.51 -34.74 32.01
C ASN A 309 37.64 -34.31 30.80
N LYS A 310 37.16 -35.27 30.00
CA LYS A 310 36.26 -35.01 28.86
C LYS A 310 34.97 -34.30 29.30
N GLN A 311 34.42 -34.63 30.48
CA GLN A 311 33.27 -33.94 31.06
C GLN A 311 33.61 -32.50 31.48
N HIS A 312 34.78 -32.24 32.06
CA HIS A 312 35.22 -30.89 32.42
C HIS A 312 35.45 -30.01 31.18
N ASP A 313 36.05 -30.57 30.11
CA ASP A 313 36.24 -29.87 28.84
C ASP A 313 34.89 -29.53 28.19
N ALA A 314 33.96 -30.48 28.15
CA ALA A 314 32.60 -30.26 27.66
C ALA A 314 31.84 -29.20 28.49
N MET A 315 31.96 -29.23 29.82
CA MET A 315 31.37 -28.22 30.71
C MET A 315 32.01 -26.84 30.52
N SER A 316 33.32 -26.76 30.28
CA SER A 316 34.02 -25.50 29.96
C SER A 316 33.55 -24.92 28.62
N GLN A 317 33.29 -25.76 27.62
CA GLN A 317 32.70 -25.33 26.35
C GLN A 317 31.25 -24.88 26.53
N ALA A 318 30.43 -25.62 27.29
CA ALA A 318 29.05 -25.23 27.61
C ALA A 318 28.97 -23.89 28.36
N MET A 319 29.85 -23.65 29.33
CA MET A 319 29.98 -22.36 30.02
C MET A 319 30.29 -21.21 29.06
N LYS A 320 31.22 -21.40 28.11
CA LYS A 320 31.58 -20.39 27.10
C LYS A 320 30.44 -20.09 26.13
N LEU A 321 29.71 -21.13 25.70
CA LEU A 321 28.53 -20.99 24.85
C LEU A 321 27.38 -20.28 25.60
N ALA A 322 27.15 -20.60 26.87
CA ALA A 322 26.17 -19.91 27.70
C ALA A 322 26.51 -18.41 27.86
N ALA A 323 27.77 -18.08 28.13
CA ALA A 323 28.22 -16.69 28.22
C ALA A 323 28.05 -15.92 26.89
N ARG A 324 28.38 -16.52 25.74
CA ARG A 324 28.16 -15.87 24.43
C ARG A 324 26.68 -15.79 24.07
N ASN A 325 25.83 -16.72 24.51
CA ASN A 325 24.38 -16.60 24.36
C ASN A 325 23.83 -15.44 25.20
N GLU A 326 24.26 -15.27 26.45
CA GLU A 326 23.85 -14.13 27.30
C GLU A 326 24.29 -12.77 26.69
N GLU A 327 25.43 -12.76 25.99
CA GLU A 327 25.94 -11.60 25.25
C GLU A 327 25.12 -11.35 23.96
N LEU A 328 24.83 -12.38 23.17
CA LEU A 328 23.94 -12.29 22.00
C LEU A 328 22.53 -11.85 22.38
N GLU A 329 21.99 -12.27 23.52
CA GLU A 329 20.71 -11.76 24.02
C GLU A 329 20.76 -10.28 24.40
N LYS A 330 21.91 -9.75 24.85
CA LYS A 330 22.09 -8.31 25.09
C LYS A 330 22.15 -7.56 23.76
N GLU A 331 22.96 -8.04 22.81
CA GLU A 331 23.03 -7.50 21.44
C GLU A 331 21.64 -7.45 20.79
N LEU A 332 20.82 -8.50 20.93
CA LEU A 332 19.42 -8.53 20.44
C LEU A 332 18.52 -7.51 21.15
N ARG A 333 18.54 -7.45 22.49
CA ARG A 333 17.75 -6.47 23.25
C ARG A 333 18.14 -5.03 22.91
N ASP A 334 19.42 -4.75 22.66
CA ASP A 334 19.89 -3.44 22.24
C ASP A 334 19.40 -3.09 20.82
N ILE A 335 19.39 -4.06 19.90
CA ILE A 335 18.79 -3.93 18.56
C ILE A 335 17.30 -3.61 18.65
N ASP A 336 16.53 -4.29 19.51
CA ASP A 336 15.10 -4.03 19.70
C ASP A 336 14.85 -2.59 20.21
N HIS A 337 15.66 -2.11 21.17
CA HIS A 337 15.56 -0.72 21.66
C HIS A 337 15.88 0.30 20.56
N VAL A 338 16.89 0.04 19.72
CA VAL A 338 17.22 0.91 18.59
C VAL A 338 16.11 0.88 17.53
N ALA A 339 15.52 -0.27 17.24
CA ALA A 339 14.41 -0.40 16.31
C ALA A 339 13.17 0.40 16.78
N LEU A 340 12.78 0.26 18.05
CA LEU A 340 11.68 1.02 18.65
C LEU A 340 11.95 2.54 18.67
N ALA A 341 13.19 2.96 18.92
CA ALA A 341 13.57 4.37 18.86
C ALA A 341 13.46 4.96 17.44
N VAL A 342 13.96 4.22 16.43
CA VAL A 342 13.86 4.61 15.01
C VAL A 342 12.40 4.64 14.55
N GLU A 343 11.57 3.68 14.99
CA GLU A 343 10.14 3.68 14.67
C GLU A 343 9.42 4.89 15.30
N ALA A 344 9.74 5.24 16.55
CA ALA A 344 9.19 6.41 17.23
C ALA A 344 9.55 7.73 16.51
N ASP A 345 10.81 7.89 16.09
CA ASP A 345 11.27 9.07 15.32
C ASP A 345 10.64 9.12 13.92
N CYS A 346 10.47 7.99 13.25
CA CYS A 346 9.74 7.91 11.98
C CYS A 346 8.27 8.29 12.15
N ASN A 347 7.58 7.75 13.16
CA ASN A 347 6.20 8.06 13.49
C ASN A 347 6.02 9.55 13.88
N SER A 348 6.97 10.13 14.61
CA SER A 348 7.02 11.57 14.92
C SER A 348 7.16 12.43 13.65
N THR A 349 8.07 12.03 12.76
CA THR A 349 8.33 12.72 11.47
C THR A 349 7.10 12.66 10.54
N VAL A 350 6.47 11.49 10.41
CA VAL A 350 5.22 11.32 9.64
C VAL A 350 4.10 12.17 10.23
N LYS A 351 3.98 12.25 11.56
CA LYS A 351 2.97 13.06 12.25
C LYS A 351 3.12 14.57 11.97
N GLU A 352 4.33 15.11 11.96
CA GLU A 352 4.54 16.52 11.61
C GLU A 352 4.44 16.79 10.09
N ASN A 353 4.84 15.84 9.24
CA ASN A 353 4.59 15.95 7.81
C ASN A 353 3.08 15.94 7.49
N ASN A 354 2.27 15.09 8.13
CA ASN A 354 0.82 15.12 7.99
C ASN A 354 0.22 16.46 8.46
N ARG A 355 0.65 17.00 9.60
CA ARG A 355 0.25 18.35 10.05
C ARG A 355 0.62 19.43 9.02
N ARG A 356 1.80 19.35 8.41
CA ARG A 356 2.26 20.26 7.35
C ARG A 356 1.42 20.14 6.09
N VAL A 357 1.05 18.93 5.67
CA VAL A 357 0.12 18.68 4.57
C VAL A 357 -1.24 19.33 4.86
N CYS A 358 -1.81 19.14 6.05
CA CYS A 358 -3.07 19.81 6.42
C CYS A 358 -2.96 21.35 6.38
N ARG A 359 -1.84 21.93 6.84
CA ARG A 359 -1.58 23.39 6.74
C ARG A 359 -1.47 23.87 5.29
N LEU A 360 -0.90 23.07 4.40
CA LEU A 360 -0.82 23.38 2.96
C LEU A 360 -2.16 23.21 2.24
N GLN A 361 -2.99 22.23 2.64
CA GLN A 361 -4.35 22.05 2.14
C GLN A 361 -5.23 23.25 2.49
N GLY A 362 -5.24 23.69 3.76
CA GLY A 362 -5.96 24.91 4.15
C GLY A 362 -5.50 26.16 3.39
N LYS A 363 -4.18 26.37 3.23
CA LYS A 363 -3.64 27.46 2.39
C LYS A 363 -4.09 27.36 0.92
N LEU A 364 -4.23 26.15 0.37
CA LEU A 364 -4.71 25.94 -1.00
C LEU A 364 -6.20 26.24 -1.11
N GLU A 365 -7.01 25.82 -0.14
CA GLU A 365 -8.44 26.11 -0.04
C GLU A 365 -8.71 27.63 0.07
N ASP A 366 -7.95 28.34 0.91
CA ASP A 366 -7.99 29.80 1.02
C ASP A 366 -7.66 30.50 -0.31
N VAL A 367 -6.61 30.06 -1.01
CA VAL A 367 -6.22 30.61 -2.32
C VAL A 367 -7.26 30.28 -3.39
N MET A 368 -7.81 29.07 -3.41
CA MET A 368 -8.91 28.70 -4.31
C MET A 368 -10.15 29.55 -4.05
N MET A 369 -10.51 29.82 -2.80
CA MET A 369 -11.61 30.72 -2.45
C MET A 369 -11.35 32.15 -2.94
N GLN A 370 -10.14 32.68 -2.77
CA GLN A 370 -9.74 33.99 -3.31
C GLN A 370 -9.82 34.05 -4.84
N VAL A 371 -9.40 33.01 -5.55
CA VAL A 371 -9.54 32.92 -7.02
C VAL A 371 -11.02 32.98 -7.43
N HIS A 372 -11.90 32.21 -6.79
CA HIS A 372 -13.34 32.25 -7.09
C HIS A 372 -13.98 33.63 -6.81
N VAL A 373 -13.47 34.40 -5.83
CA VAL A 373 -13.92 35.78 -5.58
C VAL A 373 -13.45 36.70 -6.71
N LEU A 374 -12.16 36.68 -7.04
CA LEU A 374 -11.57 37.49 -8.12
C LEU A 374 -12.17 37.17 -9.50
N GLU A 375 -12.53 35.90 -9.75
CA GLU A 375 -13.25 35.51 -10.96
C GLU A 375 -14.66 36.11 -11.01
N ARG A 376 -15.41 36.09 -9.89
CA ARG A 376 -16.73 36.73 -9.80
C ARG A 376 -16.64 38.23 -10.05
N GLU A 377 -15.73 38.92 -9.38
CA GLU A 377 -15.45 40.36 -9.59
C GLU A 377 -15.12 40.64 -11.06
N LEU A 378 -14.22 39.86 -11.67
CA LEU A 378 -13.88 39.96 -13.09
C LEU A 378 -15.09 39.69 -14.01
N THR A 379 -16.07 38.87 -13.62
CA THR A 379 -17.32 38.71 -14.39
C THR A 379 -18.28 39.89 -14.25
N VAL A 380 -18.24 40.64 -13.14
CA VAL A 380 -19.04 41.87 -12.94
C VAL A 380 -18.45 43.01 -13.76
N GLU A 381 -17.15 43.28 -13.61
CA GLU A 381 -16.38 44.24 -14.41
C GLU A 381 -16.57 44.03 -15.93
N ARG A 382 -16.59 42.76 -16.39
CA ARG A 382 -16.86 42.42 -17.79
C ARG A 382 -18.28 42.77 -18.27
N ARG A 383 -19.29 42.73 -17.39
CA ARG A 383 -20.67 43.17 -17.71
C ARG A 383 -20.76 44.68 -17.77
N GLU A 384 -20.21 45.38 -16.78
CA GLU A 384 -20.19 46.85 -16.76
C GLU A 384 -19.46 47.42 -17.99
N VAL A 385 -18.31 46.84 -18.37
CA VAL A 385 -17.60 47.18 -19.61
C VAL A 385 -18.40 46.84 -20.87
N GLN A 386 -19.34 45.89 -20.83
CA GLN A 386 -20.22 45.56 -21.96
C GLN A 386 -21.44 46.49 -22.03
N GLU A 387 -22.01 46.89 -20.89
CA GLU A 387 -23.11 47.84 -20.77
C GLU A 387 -22.65 49.24 -21.21
N LEU A 388 -21.53 49.74 -20.66
CA LEU A 388 -20.92 51.01 -21.08
C LEU A 388 -20.54 51.05 -22.57
N ARG A 389 -20.28 49.90 -23.20
CA ARG A 389 -20.09 49.81 -24.67
C ARG A 389 -21.42 49.94 -25.42
N ALA A 390 -22.48 49.32 -24.93
CA ALA A 390 -23.81 49.43 -25.54
C ALA A 390 -24.32 50.88 -25.47
N ASP A 391 -24.20 51.53 -24.31
CA ASP A 391 -24.56 52.94 -24.12
C ASP A 391 -23.77 53.86 -25.05
N LEU A 392 -22.46 53.63 -25.17
CA LEU A 392 -21.59 54.40 -26.05
C LEU A 392 -21.89 54.17 -27.54
N GLU A 393 -22.41 52.99 -27.91
CA GLU A 393 -22.93 52.73 -29.27
C GLU A 393 -24.32 53.34 -29.51
N ALA A 394 -25.19 53.40 -28.50
CA ALA A 394 -26.46 54.11 -28.54
C ALA A 394 -26.23 55.63 -28.72
N CYS A 395 -25.39 56.26 -27.91
CA CYS A 395 -24.97 57.65 -28.05
C CYS A 395 -24.37 57.96 -29.44
N ARG A 396 -23.61 57.02 -30.02
CA ARG A 396 -23.11 57.12 -31.40
C ARG A 396 -24.23 56.99 -32.44
N LEU A 397 -25.27 56.21 -32.20
CA LEU A 397 -26.42 56.09 -33.10
C LEU A 397 -27.28 57.36 -33.06
N GLU A 398 -27.56 57.88 -31.87
CA GLU A 398 -28.25 59.16 -31.67
C GLU A 398 -27.51 60.31 -32.35
N LYS A 399 -26.18 60.42 -32.16
CA LYS A 399 -25.37 61.43 -32.87
C LYS A 399 -25.53 61.35 -34.40
N ARG A 400 -25.60 60.14 -34.98
CA ARG A 400 -25.85 59.95 -36.42
C ARG A 400 -27.28 60.27 -36.83
N ASN A 401 -28.27 60.06 -35.96
CA ASN A 401 -29.65 60.49 -36.19
C ASN A 401 -29.75 62.02 -36.21
N VAL A 402 -29.22 62.68 -35.19
CA VAL A 402 -29.19 64.15 -35.07
C VAL A 402 -28.43 64.79 -36.24
N GLN A 403 -27.30 64.20 -36.65
CA GLN A 403 -26.56 64.66 -37.81
C GLN A 403 -27.39 64.55 -39.11
N ARG A 404 -28.06 63.41 -39.36
CA ARG A 404 -28.95 63.25 -40.53
C ARG A 404 -30.12 64.23 -40.52
N THR A 405 -30.73 64.51 -39.37
CA THR A 405 -31.79 65.53 -39.28
C THR A 405 -31.25 66.93 -39.53
N LEU A 406 -30.04 67.26 -39.04
CA LEU A 406 -29.39 68.54 -39.32
C LEU A 406 -29.10 68.69 -40.83
N GLU A 407 -28.55 67.65 -41.47
CA GLU A 407 -28.30 67.61 -42.91
C GLU A 407 -29.60 67.82 -43.70
N SER A 408 -30.70 67.12 -43.36
CA SER A 408 -32.03 67.35 -43.97
C SER A 408 -32.50 68.81 -43.82
N THR A 409 -32.47 69.36 -42.60
CA THR A 409 -32.91 70.75 -42.38
C THR A 409 -32.02 71.80 -43.07
N LEU A 410 -30.74 71.49 -43.31
CA LEU A 410 -29.84 72.34 -44.09
C LEU A 410 -30.14 72.27 -45.59
N ASP A 411 -30.43 71.09 -46.13
CA ASP A 411 -30.87 70.93 -47.53
C ASP A 411 -32.27 71.51 -47.77
N GLU A 412 -33.20 71.38 -46.82
CA GLU A 412 -34.51 72.04 -46.84
C GLU A 412 -34.35 73.57 -46.81
N LYS A 413 -33.52 74.10 -45.90
CA LYS A 413 -33.17 75.53 -45.85
C LYS A 413 -32.54 76.01 -47.16
N LYS A 414 -31.67 75.20 -47.76
CA LYS A 414 -31.04 75.50 -49.05
C LYS A 414 -32.08 75.52 -50.18
N GLN A 415 -32.95 74.50 -50.28
CA GLN A 415 -34.06 74.48 -51.25
C GLN A 415 -35.02 75.67 -51.07
N MET A 416 -35.28 76.10 -49.84
CA MET A 416 -36.07 77.30 -49.56
C MET A 416 -35.34 78.58 -49.95
N SER A 417 -34.04 78.68 -49.71
CA SER A 417 -33.20 79.80 -50.18
C SER A 417 -33.14 79.84 -51.72
N ASP A 418 -32.98 78.69 -52.36
CA ASP A 418 -32.95 78.57 -53.83
C ASP A 418 -34.32 78.88 -54.43
N ARG A 419 -35.44 78.51 -53.77
CA ARG A 419 -36.79 78.96 -54.12
C ARG A 419 -36.98 80.46 -53.94
N ILE A 420 -36.49 81.07 -52.87
CA ILE A 420 -36.54 82.53 -52.67
C ILE A 420 -35.72 83.24 -53.76
N ASN A 421 -34.54 82.72 -54.10
CA ASN A 421 -33.72 83.22 -55.20
C ASN A 421 -34.44 83.05 -56.56
N GLN A 422 -35.07 81.91 -56.82
CA GLN A 422 -35.87 81.68 -58.04
C GLN A 422 -37.07 82.62 -58.12
N LEU A 423 -37.84 82.78 -57.04
CA LEU A 423 -38.97 83.73 -56.97
C LEU A 423 -38.51 85.17 -57.17
N THR A 424 -37.35 85.54 -56.62
CA THR A 424 -36.73 86.85 -56.85
C THR A 424 -36.32 87.01 -58.32
N VAL A 425 -35.70 86.01 -58.94
CA VAL A 425 -35.33 86.03 -60.36
C VAL A 425 -36.57 86.05 -61.27
N ILE A 426 -37.64 85.34 -60.92
CA ILE A 426 -38.94 85.38 -61.64
C ILE A 426 -39.54 86.78 -61.55
N ALA A 427 -39.55 87.40 -60.37
CA ALA A 427 -39.98 88.79 -60.17
C ALA A 427 -39.12 89.82 -60.96
N HIS A 428 -37.90 89.44 -61.38
CA HIS A 428 -37.01 90.26 -62.22
C HIS A 428 -36.93 89.80 -63.68
N LYS A 429 -37.70 88.78 -64.10
CA LYS A 429 -37.67 88.21 -65.47
C LYS A 429 -39.06 88.08 -66.11
N ASN A 430 -39.81 89.18 -66.02
CA ASN A 430 -40.90 89.60 -66.90
C ASN A 430 -42.24 88.84 -66.91
N ASN A 431 -43.23 89.64 -67.33
CA ASN A 431 -44.50 89.23 -67.91
C ASN A 431 -44.36 88.18 -69.05
N ASN A 432 -45.36 87.31 -69.14
CA ASN A 432 -45.90 86.62 -70.34
C ASN A 432 -45.19 85.39 -70.95
N SER A 433 -46.01 84.32 -71.14
CA SER A 433 -46.09 83.43 -72.33
C SER A 433 -45.47 82.00 -72.34
N GLU A 434 -46.26 81.02 -71.88
CA GLU A 434 -46.64 79.72 -72.50
C GLU A 434 -45.71 78.75 -73.31
N LYS A 435 -45.58 77.49 -72.78
CA LYS A 435 -45.88 76.13 -73.37
C LYS A 435 -45.04 75.38 -74.45
N CYS A 436 -45.05 74.02 -74.31
CA CYS A 436 -44.85 72.91 -75.30
C CYS A 436 -43.43 72.66 -75.89
N ASP A 437 -42.98 71.46 -76.35
CA ASP A 437 -43.45 70.03 -76.38
C ASP A 437 -42.23 69.07 -76.54
N MET A 438 -42.13 67.90 -75.85
CA MET A 438 -42.45 66.48 -76.19
C MET A 438 -41.54 65.65 -77.15
N ASP A 439 -41.01 64.53 -76.61
CA ASP A 439 -40.50 63.22 -77.10
C ASP A 439 -40.05 62.90 -78.55
N TYR A 440 -38.98 62.07 -78.68
CA TYR A 440 -38.94 60.80 -79.46
C TYR A 440 -37.53 60.13 -79.42
N GLN A 441 -37.42 58.84 -79.03
CA GLN A 441 -36.47 57.80 -79.54
C GLN A 441 -36.31 56.60 -78.57
N THR A 442 -36.85 55.42 -78.91
CA THR A 442 -36.73 54.20 -78.06
C THR A 442 -36.54 52.88 -78.84
N ALA A 443 -36.97 52.81 -80.10
CA ALA A 443 -37.11 51.55 -80.87
C ALA A 443 -35.81 50.89 -81.39
N ALA A 444 -34.62 51.36 -81.00
CA ALA A 444 -33.34 50.93 -81.59
C ALA A 444 -32.48 50.01 -80.70
N ARG A 445 -33.01 49.51 -79.57
CA ARG A 445 -32.22 48.76 -78.57
C ARG A 445 -32.57 47.28 -78.39
N GLU A 446 -33.77 46.85 -78.75
CA GLU A 446 -34.27 45.51 -78.38
C GLU A 446 -33.50 44.37 -79.06
N ILE A 447 -33.21 44.47 -80.37
CA ILE A 447 -32.64 43.36 -81.17
C ILE A 447 -31.22 42.92 -80.72
N ILE A 448 -30.49 43.76 -79.96
CA ILE A 448 -29.16 43.43 -79.42
C ILE A 448 -29.26 42.76 -78.03
N ILE A 449 -30.39 42.87 -77.35
CA ILE A 449 -30.60 42.36 -75.99
C ILE A 449 -30.83 40.84 -76.01
N ASP A 450 -31.65 40.32 -76.91
CA ASP A 450 -32.09 38.91 -76.88
C ASP A 450 -30.95 37.90 -77.07
N THR A 451 -30.00 38.16 -77.98
CA THR A 451 -28.85 37.27 -78.21
C THR A 451 -27.92 37.21 -76.99
N ASN A 452 -27.80 38.30 -76.25
CA ASN A 452 -27.03 38.34 -75.00
C ASN A 452 -27.79 37.67 -73.85
N ASN A 453 -29.12 37.81 -73.80
CA ASN A 453 -29.96 37.19 -72.78
C ASN A 453 -29.82 35.65 -72.75
N PHE A 454 -29.60 34.98 -73.88
CA PHE A 454 -29.50 33.50 -73.90
C PHE A 454 -28.25 32.95 -73.17
N ASP A 455 -27.05 33.48 -73.45
CA ASP A 455 -25.83 33.04 -72.74
C ASP A 455 -25.81 33.52 -71.27
N VAL A 456 -26.44 34.67 -70.99
CA VAL A 456 -26.68 35.14 -69.62
C VAL A 456 -27.64 34.20 -68.88
N GLN A 457 -28.74 33.77 -69.50
CA GLN A 457 -29.72 32.87 -68.89
C GLN A 457 -29.09 31.52 -68.55
N LYS A 458 -28.30 30.93 -69.46
CA LYS A 458 -27.60 29.67 -69.17
C LYS A 458 -26.67 29.79 -67.95
N ARG A 459 -25.94 30.91 -67.82
CA ARG A 459 -25.09 31.18 -66.64
C ARG A 459 -25.90 31.43 -65.38
N ILE A 460 -27.09 32.02 -65.49
CA ILE A 460 -28.05 32.17 -64.40
C ILE A 460 -28.54 30.79 -63.94
N ASP A 461 -28.86 29.87 -64.86
CA ASP A 461 -29.33 28.53 -64.53
C ASP A 461 -28.23 27.68 -63.86
N GLU A 462 -27.00 27.73 -64.37
CA GLU A 462 -25.83 27.11 -63.74
C GLU A 462 -25.54 27.70 -62.34
N ALA A 463 -25.70 29.02 -62.17
CA ALA A 463 -25.59 29.68 -60.87
C ALA A 463 -26.72 29.29 -59.91
N ASN A 464 -27.96 29.20 -60.39
CA ASN A 464 -29.14 28.79 -59.61
C ASN A 464 -29.00 27.36 -59.10
N LEU A 465 -28.52 26.43 -59.94
CA LEU A 465 -28.24 25.05 -59.53
C LEU A 465 -27.17 24.99 -58.42
N LYS A 466 -26.17 25.87 -58.51
CA LYS A 466 -25.11 25.99 -57.50
C LYS A 466 -25.57 26.67 -56.21
N ILE A 467 -26.48 27.64 -56.32
CA ILE A 467 -27.16 28.27 -55.18
C ILE A 467 -28.00 27.23 -54.43
N ALA A 468 -28.76 26.38 -55.15
CA ALA A 468 -29.55 25.32 -54.53
C ALA A 468 -28.70 24.27 -53.79
N SER A 469 -27.56 23.85 -54.36
CA SER A 469 -26.65 22.92 -53.69
C SER A 469 -25.95 23.52 -52.46
N LEU A 470 -25.67 24.82 -52.48
CA LEU A 470 -25.20 25.57 -51.32
C LEU A 470 -26.29 25.76 -50.26
N GLN A 471 -27.54 26.07 -50.65
CA GLN A 471 -28.69 26.19 -49.74
C GLN A 471 -28.95 24.87 -48.98
N HIS A 472 -28.97 23.73 -49.66
CA HIS A 472 -29.10 22.42 -49.02
C HIS A 472 -27.92 22.13 -48.07
N THR A 473 -26.71 22.58 -48.42
CA THR A 473 -25.53 22.40 -47.56
C THR A 473 -25.57 23.31 -46.34
N ILE A 474 -26.06 24.55 -46.48
CA ILE A 474 -26.32 25.48 -45.39
C ILE A 474 -27.38 24.88 -44.45
N GLN A 475 -28.56 24.47 -44.95
CA GLN A 475 -29.62 23.89 -44.14
C GLN A 475 -29.14 22.70 -43.29
N ARG A 476 -28.31 21.80 -43.85
CA ARG A 476 -27.67 20.71 -43.09
C ARG A 476 -26.74 21.23 -41.98
N LEU A 477 -25.86 22.19 -42.28
CA LEU A 477 -24.99 22.81 -41.29
C LEU A 477 -25.76 23.59 -40.21
N GLU A 478 -26.95 24.10 -40.54
CA GLU A 478 -27.86 24.72 -39.58
C GLU A 478 -28.54 23.69 -38.66
N MET A 479 -28.96 22.54 -39.19
CA MET A 479 -29.45 21.42 -38.38
C MET A 479 -28.35 20.88 -37.44
N GLU A 480 -27.12 20.74 -37.93
CA GLU A 480 -25.96 20.34 -37.12
C GLU A 480 -25.65 21.38 -36.03
N ARG A 481 -25.60 22.67 -36.40
CA ARG A 481 -25.45 23.80 -35.45
C ARG A 481 -26.51 23.74 -34.35
N ASP A 482 -27.78 23.58 -34.72
CA ASP A 482 -28.88 23.67 -33.76
C ASP A 482 -29.03 22.39 -32.92
N HIS A 483 -28.59 21.24 -33.43
CA HIS A 483 -28.38 20.03 -32.64
C HIS A 483 -27.29 20.24 -31.57
N TYR A 484 -26.07 20.65 -31.96
CA TYR A 484 -25.00 20.90 -30.98
C TYR A 484 -25.34 22.03 -30.00
N ARG A 485 -26.09 23.05 -30.43
CA ARG A 485 -26.62 24.10 -29.56
C ARG A 485 -27.61 23.55 -28.54
N LYS A 486 -28.48 22.61 -28.93
CA LYS A 486 -29.42 21.93 -28.03
C LYS A 486 -28.68 21.07 -27.01
N GLU A 487 -27.71 20.27 -27.43
CA GLU A 487 -26.92 19.43 -26.51
C GLU A 487 -26.08 20.27 -25.54
N TYR A 488 -25.52 21.40 -25.99
CA TYR A 488 -24.85 22.35 -25.10
C TYR A 488 -25.81 22.95 -24.05
N ILE A 489 -27.05 23.29 -24.44
CA ILE A 489 -28.07 23.78 -23.50
C ILE A 489 -28.47 22.69 -22.51
N ASN A 490 -28.73 21.46 -22.98
CA ASN A 490 -29.05 20.31 -22.12
C ASN A 490 -27.96 20.12 -21.05
N CYS A 491 -26.70 19.95 -21.47
CA CYS A 491 -25.57 19.70 -20.58
C CYS A 491 -25.35 20.83 -19.56
N ARG A 492 -25.47 22.10 -20.01
CA ARG A 492 -25.39 23.27 -19.12
C ARG A 492 -26.53 23.31 -18.10
N ASP A 493 -27.74 22.95 -18.49
CA ASP A 493 -28.91 23.01 -17.61
C ASP A 493 -29.01 21.76 -16.70
N GLU A 494 -28.36 20.66 -17.07
CA GLU A 494 -28.08 19.51 -16.20
C GLU A 494 -27.05 19.87 -15.11
N GLN A 495 -25.96 20.57 -15.48
CA GLN A 495 -24.99 21.14 -14.53
C GLN A 495 -25.62 22.17 -13.58
N ARG A 496 -26.64 22.93 -14.01
CA ARG A 496 -27.44 23.77 -13.10
C ARG A 496 -28.22 22.92 -12.11
N ARG A 497 -28.90 21.87 -12.56
CA ARG A 497 -29.70 21.00 -11.67
C ARG A 497 -28.87 20.32 -10.58
N THR A 498 -27.63 19.92 -10.88
CA THR A 498 -26.71 19.42 -9.83
C THR A 498 -26.32 20.55 -8.88
N PHE A 499 -25.84 21.69 -9.41
CA PHE A 499 -25.41 22.83 -8.59
C PHE A 499 -26.52 23.40 -7.70
N ASP A 500 -27.74 23.53 -8.22
CA ASP A 500 -28.92 24.01 -7.49
C ASP A 500 -29.34 23.03 -6.38
N LYS A 501 -29.13 21.72 -6.58
CA LYS A 501 -29.36 20.69 -5.55
C LYS A 501 -28.28 20.73 -4.48
N ASP A 502 -27.00 20.73 -4.88
CA ASP A 502 -25.86 20.78 -3.95
C ASP A 502 -25.92 22.06 -3.08
N ASN A 503 -26.34 23.18 -3.67
CA ASN A 503 -26.61 24.45 -2.99
C ASN A 503 -27.82 24.38 -2.04
N ALA A 504 -28.86 23.61 -2.37
CA ALA A 504 -30.01 23.39 -1.47
C ALA A 504 -29.64 22.51 -0.26
N ASP A 505 -28.87 21.44 -0.47
CA ASP A 505 -28.36 20.56 0.58
C ASP A 505 -27.37 21.33 1.51
N LEU A 506 -26.50 22.18 0.93
CA LEU A 506 -25.67 23.14 1.69
C LEU A 506 -26.51 24.16 2.48
N TRP A 507 -27.59 24.69 1.91
CA TRP A 507 -28.47 25.63 2.62
C TRP A 507 -29.19 24.98 3.80
N ALA A 508 -29.61 23.71 3.67
CA ALA A 508 -30.16 22.94 4.79
C ALA A 508 -29.14 22.80 5.92
N GLN A 509 -27.90 22.44 5.59
CA GLN A 509 -26.81 22.32 6.56
C GLN A 509 -26.46 23.67 7.22
N VAL A 510 -26.46 24.77 6.46
CA VAL A 510 -26.27 26.14 7.00
C VAL A 510 -27.42 26.55 7.93
N CYS A 511 -28.66 26.15 7.65
CA CYS A 511 -29.80 26.38 8.55
C CYS A 511 -29.69 25.57 9.85
N GLU A 512 -29.21 24.32 9.79
CA GLU A 512 -28.97 23.49 10.98
C GLU A 512 -27.83 24.05 11.85
N LEU A 513 -26.69 24.40 11.23
CA LEU A 513 -25.57 25.03 11.94
C LEU A 513 -25.94 26.38 12.56
N LYS A 514 -26.81 27.17 11.93
CA LYS A 514 -27.37 28.41 12.52
C LYS A 514 -28.25 28.12 13.73
N ARG A 515 -29.06 27.04 13.70
CA ARG A 515 -29.86 26.60 14.86
C ARG A 515 -28.96 26.20 16.02
N GLU A 516 -27.94 25.37 15.77
CA GLU A 516 -26.93 25.03 16.78
C GLU A 516 -26.19 26.25 17.35
N LEU A 517 -25.88 27.24 16.50
CA LEU A 517 -25.23 28.47 16.95
C LEU A 517 -26.13 29.26 17.90
N ILE A 518 -27.41 29.44 17.54
CA ILE A 518 -28.41 30.11 18.38
C ILE A 518 -28.61 29.37 19.71
N ASP A 519 -28.64 28.04 19.70
CA ASP A 519 -28.76 27.22 20.92
C ASP A 519 -27.51 27.40 21.82
N LYS A 520 -26.31 27.47 21.23
CA LYS A 520 -25.04 27.74 21.95
C LYS A 520 -24.96 29.18 22.46
N GLU A 521 -25.41 30.16 21.69
CA GLU A 521 -25.49 31.57 22.10
C GLU A 521 -26.43 31.75 23.30
N GLN A 522 -27.60 31.10 23.31
CA GLN A 522 -28.52 31.12 24.46
C GLN A 522 -27.89 30.50 25.72
N VAL A 523 -27.11 29.43 25.59
CA VAL A 523 -26.34 28.86 26.72
C VAL A 523 -25.27 29.84 27.20
N LEU A 524 -24.52 30.48 26.30
CA LEU A 524 -23.53 31.49 26.66
C LEU A 524 -24.16 32.72 27.34
N SER A 525 -25.34 33.17 26.92
CA SER A 525 -26.08 34.25 27.60
C SER A 525 -26.48 33.87 29.02
N LYS A 526 -26.95 32.63 29.26
CA LYS A 526 -27.26 32.13 30.60
C LYS A 526 -26.01 32.07 31.49
N MET A 527 -24.92 31.49 31.00
CA MET A 527 -23.65 31.46 31.73
C MET A 527 -23.11 32.87 32.02
N HIS A 528 -23.37 33.86 31.14
CA HIS A 528 -22.99 35.25 31.37
C HIS A 528 -23.88 35.92 32.43
N GLN A 529 -25.18 35.65 32.44
CA GLN A 529 -26.09 36.13 33.47
C GLN A 529 -25.74 35.54 34.85
N GLU A 530 -25.54 34.22 34.94
CA GLU A 530 -25.10 33.55 36.18
C GLU A 530 -23.77 34.13 36.71
N LYS A 531 -22.83 34.42 35.80
CA LYS A 531 -21.57 35.10 36.13
C LYS A 531 -21.79 36.53 36.64
N GLU A 532 -22.71 37.29 36.04
CA GLU A 532 -23.04 38.64 36.51
C GLU A 532 -23.73 38.62 37.88
N GLU A 533 -24.64 37.67 38.12
CA GLU A 533 -25.27 37.47 39.43
C GLU A 533 -24.22 37.13 40.51
N LEU A 534 -23.28 36.23 40.21
CA LEU A 534 -22.13 35.93 41.08
C LEU A 534 -21.18 37.12 41.28
N CYS A 535 -21.02 38.00 40.28
CA CYS A 535 -20.27 39.24 40.43
C CYS A 535 -20.99 40.22 41.37
N HIS A 536 -22.32 40.37 41.28
CA HIS A 536 -23.09 41.21 42.20
C HIS A 536 -23.09 40.65 43.63
N GLU A 537 -23.18 39.32 43.81
CA GLU A 537 -23.06 38.69 45.13
C GLU A 537 -21.66 38.91 45.73
N LYS A 538 -20.60 38.78 44.90
CA LYS A 538 -19.23 39.13 45.31
C LYS A 538 -19.12 40.62 45.73
N GLU A 539 -19.75 41.53 45.00
CA GLU A 539 -19.72 42.97 45.32
C GLU A 539 -20.49 43.30 46.61
N ASP A 540 -21.62 42.64 46.90
CA ASP A 540 -22.30 42.74 48.20
C ASP A 540 -21.40 42.22 49.34
N LEU A 541 -20.77 41.05 49.15
CA LEU A 541 -19.84 40.49 50.14
C LEU A 541 -18.61 41.38 50.36
N GLU A 542 -18.06 41.99 49.30
CA GLU A 542 -16.97 42.97 49.40
C GLU A 542 -17.43 44.28 50.08
N ALA A 543 -18.64 44.78 49.78
CA ALA A 543 -19.22 45.96 50.44
C ALA A 543 -19.51 45.71 51.93
N ARG A 544 -19.96 44.49 52.28
CA ARG A 544 -20.15 44.05 53.67
C ARG A 544 -18.82 43.91 54.41
N LEU A 545 -17.79 43.35 53.77
CA LEU A 545 -16.42 43.35 54.30
C LEU A 545 -15.87 44.78 54.47
N GLN A 546 -16.20 45.69 53.56
CA GLN A 546 -15.74 47.08 53.60
C GLN A 546 -16.46 47.91 54.67
N THR A 547 -17.73 47.63 54.94
CA THR A 547 -18.47 48.25 56.07
C THR A 547 -17.99 47.71 57.42
N TYR A 548 -17.68 46.41 57.54
CA TYR A 548 -16.98 45.86 58.72
C TYR A 548 -15.62 46.56 58.97
N LYS A 549 -14.84 46.83 57.92
CA LYS A 549 -13.58 47.61 58.01
C LYS A 549 -13.81 49.10 58.27
N GLY A 550 -14.91 49.66 57.77
CA GLY A 550 -15.27 51.08 57.91
C GLY A 550 -15.70 51.44 59.33
N GLN A 551 -16.48 50.58 59.99
CA GLN A 551 -16.84 50.74 61.41
C GLN A 551 -15.62 50.76 62.33
N GLN A 552 -14.51 50.12 61.92
CA GLN A 552 -13.23 50.15 62.65
C GLN A 552 -12.40 51.44 62.42
N ARG A 553 -12.85 52.37 61.56
CA ARG A 553 -12.09 53.57 61.17
C ARG A 553 -12.83 54.90 61.25
N GLN A 554 -14.10 54.93 61.67
CA GLN A 554 -14.89 56.16 61.70
C GLN A 554 -14.63 57.03 62.94
N MET A 555 -13.46 57.68 62.98
CA MET A 555 -13.11 58.76 63.91
C MET A 555 -12.42 59.92 63.15
N CYS A 556 -12.79 61.17 63.49
CA CYS A 556 -12.26 62.47 62.98
C CYS A 556 -12.76 63.02 61.61
N ILE A 557 -12.62 64.36 61.48
CA ILE A 557 -13.32 65.38 60.61
C ILE A 557 -12.49 66.71 60.77
N PRO A 558 -12.38 67.72 59.83
CA PRO A 558 -13.45 68.40 59.04
C PRO A 558 -13.10 69.02 57.62
N CYS A 559 -14.15 69.52 56.91
CA CYS A 559 -14.35 70.80 56.12
C CYS A 559 -13.18 71.59 55.40
N ARG A 560 -13.31 72.66 54.54
CA ARG A 560 -14.37 73.68 54.25
C ARG A 560 -14.14 74.55 52.94
N SER A 561 -15.18 74.74 52.09
CA SER A 561 -15.62 75.89 51.19
C SER A 561 -14.71 76.93 50.43
N CYS A 562 -15.12 77.39 49.20
CA CYS A 562 -14.92 78.76 48.62
C CYS A 562 -15.84 79.12 47.37
N SER A 563 -15.91 80.39 46.86
CA SER A 563 -16.82 80.93 45.75
C SER A 563 -16.34 82.33 45.17
N LEU A 564 -16.93 83.18 44.26
CA LEU A 564 -18.19 83.36 43.43
C LEU A 564 -18.01 84.52 42.34
N CYS A 565 -18.95 84.83 41.38
CA CYS A 565 -18.91 86.00 40.42
C CYS A 565 -20.28 86.56 39.86
N LYS A 566 -20.32 87.72 39.10
CA LYS A 566 -21.49 88.69 38.92
C LYS A 566 -21.67 89.47 37.54
N PRO A 567 -22.75 90.30 37.32
CA PRO A 567 -22.79 91.43 36.30
C PRO A 567 -23.69 92.76 36.46
N VAL A 568 -23.19 93.95 35.98
CA VAL A 568 -23.78 95.12 35.15
C VAL A 568 -24.87 96.22 35.55
N ARG A 569 -24.67 97.57 35.25
CA ARG A 569 -25.63 98.65 34.66
C ARG A 569 -25.10 100.16 34.53
N ILE A 570 -25.86 101.15 33.93
CA ILE A 570 -25.46 102.51 33.34
C ILE A 570 -26.53 103.71 33.47
N CYS A 571 -26.19 105.04 33.34
CA CYS A 571 -27.13 106.23 33.09
C CYS A 571 -26.47 107.61 32.58
N SER A 572 -27.24 108.67 32.16
CA SER A 572 -26.79 110.05 31.66
C SER A 572 -27.88 111.20 31.61
N CYS A 573 -27.58 112.50 31.35
CA CYS A 573 -28.53 113.69 31.40
C CYS A 573 -28.11 115.02 30.62
N ALA A 574 -29.02 116.03 30.38
CA ALA A 574 -28.69 117.41 29.82
C ALA A 574 -29.82 118.54 29.82
N SER A 575 -29.44 119.85 29.79
CA SER A 575 -30.23 121.12 29.56
C SER A 575 -29.28 122.37 29.42
N GLY A 576 -29.58 123.66 29.07
CA GLY A 576 -30.78 124.53 28.79
C GLY A 576 -30.38 125.98 28.28
N SER A 577 -31.28 127.01 28.22
CA SER A 577 -31.07 128.42 27.68
C SER A 577 -32.20 129.43 28.16
N PRO A 578 -32.52 130.69 27.66
CA PRO A 578 -31.96 131.62 26.61
C PRO A 578 -32.06 133.22 26.77
N ILE A 579 -31.25 134.00 25.99
CA ILE A 579 -31.51 135.26 25.15
C ILE A 579 -32.12 136.62 25.66
N SER A 580 -31.69 137.77 25.07
CA SER A 580 -32.48 139.04 24.88
C SER A 580 -32.01 139.97 23.69
N THR A 581 -32.75 141.07 23.39
CA THR A 581 -32.81 141.95 22.15
C THR A 581 -31.98 143.28 22.20
N GLY A 582 -31.86 144.19 21.19
CA GLY A 582 -32.49 144.39 19.85
C GLY A 582 -32.08 145.70 19.11
N ASP A 583 -33.04 146.37 18.44
CA ASP A 583 -33.07 147.73 17.80
C ASP A 583 -32.76 147.95 16.28
N ILE A 584 -33.48 148.92 15.64
CA ILE A 584 -33.88 148.83 14.20
C ILE A 584 -33.74 150.14 13.35
N SER A 585 -32.53 150.57 12.97
CA SER A 585 -32.37 151.52 11.82
C SER A 585 -31.02 151.40 11.09
N ALA A 586 -29.91 151.30 11.85
CA ALA A 586 -28.66 150.73 11.32
C ALA A 586 -28.90 149.35 10.67
N THR A 587 -29.94 148.65 11.15
CA THR A 587 -30.49 147.43 10.57
C THR A 587 -30.99 147.55 9.14
N LYS A 588 -31.21 148.69 8.46
CA LYS A 588 -31.59 148.60 7.03
C LYS A 588 -30.39 148.29 6.14
N ALA A 589 -29.33 149.08 6.24
CA ALA A 589 -28.07 148.78 5.54
C ALA A 589 -27.43 147.50 6.09
N MET A 590 -27.54 147.25 7.40
CA MET A 590 -27.13 145.96 7.98
C MET A 590 -28.10 144.82 7.65
N LEU A 591 -29.38 145.03 7.29
CA LEU A 591 -30.26 143.97 6.77
C LEU A 591 -29.76 143.58 5.40
N GLU A 592 -29.60 144.50 4.44
CA GLU A 592 -29.07 144.09 3.13
C GLU A 592 -27.66 143.46 3.24
N ARG A 593 -26.87 143.82 4.25
CA ARG A 593 -25.59 143.14 4.54
C ARG A 593 -25.83 141.74 5.13
N LEU A 594 -26.69 141.60 6.13
CA LEU A 594 -27.15 140.35 6.74
C LEU A 594 -27.87 139.44 5.72
N GLU A 595 -28.49 139.99 4.68
CA GLU A 595 -29.15 139.25 3.62
C GLU A 595 -28.14 138.70 2.63
N ARG A 596 -27.12 139.49 2.25
CA ARG A 596 -25.98 138.98 1.49
C ARG A 596 -25.18 137.96 2.30
N GLU A 597 -24.89 138.23 3.57
CA GLU A 597 -24.26 137.30 4.54
C GLU A 597 -25.10 136.02 4.71
N ARG A 598 -26.43 136.14 4.85
CA ARG A 598 -27.40 135.02 4.90
C ARG A 598 -27.35 134.20 3.62
N ASP A 599 -27.36 134.83 2.45
CA ASP A 599 -27.46 134.09 1.19
C ASP A 599 -26.11 133.50 0.76
N THR A 600 -24.97 134.10 1.15
CA THR A 600 -23.68 133.39 1.14
C THR A 600 -23.66 132.24 2.12
N ALA A 601 -24.21 132.39 3.33
CA ALA A 601 -24.31 131.31 4.31
C ALA A 601 -25.28 130.19 3.88
N ARG A 602 -26.34 130.50 3.11
CA ARG A 602 -27.19 129.49 2.45
C ARG A 602 -26.39 128.74 1.40
N ALA A 603 -25.71 129.43 0.49
CA ALA A 603 -24.89 128.80 -0.54
C ALA A 603 -23.76 127.94 0.06
N ASP A 604 -23.14 128.37 1.16
CA ASP A 604 -22.18 127.56 1.91
C ASP A 604 -22.83 126.36 2.61
N VAL A 605 -24.04 126.50 3.17
CA VAL A 605 -24.79 125.37 3.76
C VAL A 605 -25.25 124.38 2.68
N GLU A 606 -25.67 124.85 1.52
CA GLU A 606 -26.07 124.03 0.36
C GLU A 606 -24.85 123.29 -0.20
N ARG A 607 -23.72 123.97 -0.40
CA ARG A 607 -22.43 123.35 -0.75
C ARG A 607 -21.97 122.33 0.30
N LEU A 608 -22.10 122.63 1.60
CA LEU A 608 -21.77 121.68 2.67
C LEU A 608 -22.74 120.49 2.73
N ILE A 609 -23.99 120.65 2.26
CA ILE A 609 -24.96 119.55 2.09
C ILE A 609 -24.55 118.67 0.91
N GLU A 610 -24.15 119.24 -0.22
CA GLU A 610 -23.63 118.52 -1.39
C GLU A 610 -22.32 117.77 -1.05
N GLU A 611 -21.37 118.44 -0.40
CA GLU A 611 -20.11 117.82 0.10
C GLU A 611 -20.41 116.68 1.08
N ARG A 612 -21.33 116.87 2.03
CA ARG A 612 -21.78 115.84 2.98
C ARG A 612 -22.38 114.64 2.29
N ASP A 613 -23.26 114.84 1.31
CA ASP A 613 -23.97 113.73 0.66
C ASP A 613 -23.09 113.02 -0.38
N ALA A 614 -22.18 113.73 -1.05
CA ALA A 614 -21.09 113.14 -1.84
C ALA A 614 -20.14 112.29 -0.95
N LEU A 615 -19.80 112.77 0.26
CA LEU A 615 -19.02 111.99 1.22
C LEU A 615 -19.78 110.76 1.75
N ARG A 616 -21.09 110.88 2.00
CA ARG A 616 -21.94 109.75 2.40
C ARG A 616 -22.05 108.69 1.33
N GLU A 617 -22.31 109.06 0.08
CA GLU A 617 -22.41 108.10 -1.02
C GLU A 617 -21.04 107.47 -1.33
N ARG A 618 -19.95 108.23 -1.20
CA ARG A 618 -18.58 107.69 -1.28
C ARG A 618 -18.26 106.70 -0.15
N LEU A 619 -18.70 106.99 1.08
CA LEU A 619 -18.56 106.09 2.23
C LEU A 619 -19.42 104.83 2.07
N LYS A 620 -20.63 104.96 1.55
CA LYS A 620 -21.53 103.85 1.20
C LYS A 620 -20.91 102.95 0.13
N MET A 621 -20.47 103.51 -1.00
CA MET A 621 -19.78 102.74 -2.04
C MET A 621 -18.49 102.06 -1.54
N MET A 622 -17.76 102.69 -0.60
CA MET A 622 -16.61 102.07 0.07
C MET A 622 -17.03 100.93 1.01
N SER A 623 -18.13 101.08 1.74
CA SER A 623 -18.69 100.05 2.62
C SER A 623 -19.21 98.85 1.80
N ASP A 624 -19.97 99.10 0.74
CA ASP A 624 -20.56 98.07 -0.11
C ASP A 624 -19.46 97.28 -0.84
N THR A 625 -18.43 97.95 -1.37
CA THR A 625 -17.27 97.27 -1.95
C THR A 625 -16.45 96.49 -0.92
N HIS A 626 -16.30 96.99 0.31
CA HIS A 626 -15.66 96.25 1.40
C HIS A 626 -16.48 95.00 1.81
N VAL A 627 -17.81 95.09 1.86
CA VAL A 627 -18.68 93.94 2.15
C VAL A 627 -18.59 92.88 1.05
N CYS A 628 -18.63 93.29 -0.23
CA CYS A 628 -18.46 92.37 -1.36
C CYS A 628 -17.09 91.66 -1.33
N GLU A 629 -16.00 92.39 -1.07
CA GLU A 629 -14.67 91.79 -0.95
C GLU A 629 -14.57 90.88 0.29
N GLN A 630 -15.18 91.24 1.42
CA GLN A 630 -15.22 90.39 2.60
C GLN A 630 -16.02 89.09 2.38
N LEU A 631 -17.08 89.13 1.57
CA LEU A 631 -17.82 87.93 1.14
C LEU A 631 -16.95 87.06 0.23
N ARG A 632 -16.35 87.64 -0.81
CA ARG A 632 -15.45 86.93 -1.75
C ARG A 632 -14.27 86.25 -1.04
N LEU A 633 -13.71 86.90 -0.02
CA LEU A 633 -12.62 86.33 0.79
C LEU A 633 -13.11 85.19 1.70
N LYS A 634 -14.34 85.25 2.24
CA LYS A 634 -14.95 84.13 2.99
C LYS A 634 -15.25 82.93 2.10
N GLU A 635 -15.78 83.17 0.90
CA GLU A 635 -16.05 82.13 -0.09
C GLU A 635 -14.76 81.41 -0.49
N SER A 636 -13.72 82.17 -0.84
CA SER A 636 -12.39 81.63 -1.18
C SER A 636 -11.72 80.88 -0.02
N LEU A 637 -11.93 81.32 1.23
CA LEU A 637 -11.48 80.59 2.43
C LEU A 637 -12.20 79.23 2.58
N VAL A 638 -13.52 79.20 2.38
CA VAL A 638 -14.33 77.96 2.44
C VAL A 638 -13.94 76.99 1.31
N GLU A 639 -13.68 77.50 0.09
CA GLU A 639 -13.14 76.69 -1.01
C GLU A 639 -11.77 76.09 -0.66
N ALA A 640 -10.86 76.91 -0.11
CA ALA A 640 -9.53 76.47 0.30
C ALA A 640 -9.59 75.42 1.42
N GLU A 641 -10.45 75.63 2.43
CA GLU A 641 -10.72 74.65 3.48
C GLU A 641 -11.28 73.34 2.93
N ASN A 642 -12.25 73.39 2.02
CA ASN A 642 -12.86 72.20 1.44
C ASN A 642 -11.85 71.43 0.58
N ARG A 643 -10.98 72.13 -0.16
CA ARG A 643 -9.84 71.53 -0.86
C ARG A 643 -8.85 70.89 0.11
N LEU A 644 -8.51 71.53 1.23
CA LEU A 644 -7.62 70.95 2.25
C LEU A 644 -8.24 69.69 2.88
N LYS A 645 -9.54 69.71 3.22
CA LYS A 645 -10.28 68.54 3.73
C LYS A 645 -10.27 67.38 2.72
N HIS A 646 -10.39 67.69 1.43
CA HIS A 646 -10.31 66.69 0.36
C HIS A 646 -8.89 66.09 0.24
N MET A 647 -7.84 66.92 0.12
CA MET A 647 -6.45 66.46 0.05
C MET A 647 -6.04 65.63 1.28
N GLU A 648 -6.52 65.99 2.47
CA GLU A 648 -6.22 65.26 3.70
C GLU A 648 -6.92 63.90 3.75
N LYS A 649 -8.16 63.81 3.23
CA LYS A 649 -8.83 62.51 3.03
C LYS A 649 -8.03 61.65 2.04
N GLU A 650 -7.66 62.18 0.88
CA GLU A 650 -6.83 61.46 -0.10
C GLU A 650 -5.51 60.96 0.53
N ARG A 651 -4.85 61.80 1.34
CA ARG A 651 -3.63 61.44 2.07
C ARG A 651 -3.86 60.26 3.03
N GLN A 652 -5.02 60.22 3.69
CA GLN A 652 -5.37 59.16 4.64
C GLN A 652 -5.77 57.86 3.93
N ASP A 653 -6.55 57.93 2.85
CA ASP A 653 -6.88 56.79 1.98
C ASP A 653 -5.61 56.20 1.32
N LEU A 654 -4.65 57.04 0.92
CA LEU A 654 -3.34 56.63 0.42
C LEU A 654 -2.46 55.97 1.50
N LEU A 655 -2.58 56.38 2.77
CA LEU A 655 -1.87 55.73 3.88
C LEU A 655 -2.46 54.35 4.20
N VAL A 656 -3.79 54.21 4.21
CA VAL A 656 -4.47 52.92 4.40
C VAL A 656 -4.10 51.95 3.27
N THR A 657 -4.17 52.39 2.01
CA THR A 657 -3.77 51.56 0.86
C THR A 657 -2.27 51.29 0.78
N GLN A 658 -1.40 52.14 1.34
CA GLN A 658 0.02 51.79 1.54
C GLN A 658 0.18 50.72 2.64
N GLY A 659 -0.58 50.82 3.73
CA GLY A 659 -0.57 49.85 4.83
C GLY A 659 -0.97 48.45 4.38
N THR A 660 -2.09 48.31 3.66
CA THR A 660 -2.55 47.02 3.14
C THR A 660 -1.58 46.44 2.10
N ARG A 661 -1.03 47.26 1.20
CA ARG A 661 0.02 46.83 0.26
C ARG A 661 1.29 46.34 0.97
N ARG A 662 1.69 46.98 2.08
CA ARG A 662 2.83 46.52 2.89
C ARG A 662 2.54 45.18 3.57
N ALA A 663 1.36 45.01 4.16
CA ALA A 663 0.94 43.74 4.74
C ALA A 663 0.91 42.60 3.69
N ALA A 664 0.41 42.88 2.48
CA ALA A 664 0.43 41.93 1.37
C ALA A 664 1.85 41.58 0.89
N LEU A 665 2.76 42.55 0.82
CA LEU A 665 4.18 42.29 0.50
C LEU A 665 4.84 41.40 1.55
N ASN A 666 4.70 41.72 2.84
CA ASN A 666 5.22 40.90 3.92
C ASN A 666 4.68 39.45 3.84
N GLY A 667 3.37 39.28 3.62
CA GLY A 667 2.77 37.94 3.49
C GLY A 667 3.28 37.15 2.27
N LEU A 668 3.66 37.83 1.18
CA LEU A 668 4.32 37.20 0.02
C LEU A 668 5.79 36.88 0.30
N GLU A 669 6.50 37.69 1.10
CA GLU A 669 7.86 37.41 1.57
C GLU A 669 7.88 36.19 2.52
N ASP A 670 6.92 36.08 3.43
CA ASP A 670 6.73 34.91 4.31
C ASP A 670 6.42 33.64 3.49
N GLN A 671 5.51 33.71 2.51
CA GLN A 671 5.22 32.60 1.59
C GLN A 671 6.44 32.19 0.76
N LEU A 672 7.25 33.15 0.32
CA LEU A 672 8.49 32.87 -0.40
C LEU A 672 9.53 32.19 0.52
N GLY A 673 9.60 32.59 1.79
CA GLY A 673 10.41 31.94 2.82
C GLY A 673 10.01 30.48 3.07
N ASP A 674 8.70 30.23 3.27
CA ASP A 674 8.12 28.88 3.36
C ASP A 674 8.55 28.02 2.17
N VAL A 675 8.29 28.48 0.94
CA VAL A 675 8.58 27.72 -0.31
C VAL A 675 10.09 27.45 -0.49
N GLN A 676 10.97 28.37 -0.08
CA GLN A 676 12.42 28.14 -0.12
C GLN A 676 12.86 27.06 0.89
N GLU A 677 12.26 27.02 2.08
CA GLU A 677 12.50 25.99 3.09
C GLU A 677 11.92 24.63 2.66
N GLU A 678 10.75 24.61 2.01
CA GLU A 678 10.17 23.40 1.41
C GLU A 678 11.09 22.82 0.32
N LEU A 679 11.63 23.68 -0.55
CA LEU A 679 12.61 23.32 -1.57
C LEU A 679 13.96 22.87 -0.98
N ARG A 680 14.33 23.36 0.20
CA ARG A 680 15.54 22.92 0.91
C ARG A 680 15.36 21.51 1.48
N ARG A 681 14.20 21.21 2.10
CA ARG A 681 13.87 19.89 2.67
C ARG A 681 13.77 18.81 1.60
N THR A 682 12.98 19.05 0.55
CA THR A 682 12.82 18.10 -0.57
C THR A 682 14.15 17.78 -1.29
N LYS A 683 15.10 18.72 -1.36
CA LYS A 683 16.47 18.45 -1.83
C LYS A 683 17.27 17.55 -0.90
N GLN A 684 17.10 17.66 0.42
CA GLN A 684 17.73 16.75 1.40
C GLN A 684 17.11 15.36 1.36
N GLU A 685 15.78 15.27 1.26
CA GLU A 685 15.03 14.02 1.09
C GLU A 685 15.48 13.27 -0.18
N LEU A 686 15.62 13.97 -1.31
CA LEU A 686 16.15 13.41 -2.56
C LEU A 686 17.62 12.94 -2.43
N MET A 687 18.44 13.62 -1.63
CA MET A 687 19.82 13.18 -1.35
C MET A 687 19.83 11.91 -0.50
N ALA A 688 18.96 11.82 0.52
CA ALA A 688 18.82 10.62 1.35
C ALA A 688 18.33 9.41 0.53
N GLN A 689 17.30 9.60 -0.31
CA GLN A 689 16.80 8.57 -1.23
C GLN A 689 17.88 8.07 -2.20
N ARG A 690 18.74 8.96 -2.71
CA ARG A 690 19.90 8.56 -3.54
C ARG A 690 20.88 7.68 -2.77
N THR A 691 21.20 8.03 -1.53
CA THR A 691 22.07 7.21 -0.67
C THR A 691 21.45 5.83 -0.40
N GLN A 692 20.15 5.79 -0.07
CA GLN A 692 19.40 4.54 0.11
C GLN A 692 19.39 3.67 -1.16
N TYR A 693 19.23 4.28 -2.34
CA TYR A 693 19.32 3.58 -3.62
C TYR A 693 20.72 2.95 -3.85
N PHE A 694 21.81 3.66 -3.53
CA PHE A 694 23.17 3.09 -3.63
C PHE A 694 23.43 1.98 -2.60
N GLN A 695 22.84 2.05 -1.41
CA GLN A 695 22.88 0.97 -0.42
C GLN A 695 22.12 -0.27 -0.93
N LEU A 696 20.89 -0.09 -1.43
CA LEU A 696 20.10 -1.17 -2.04
C LEU A 696 20.80 -1.79 -3.25
N ARG A 697 21.47 -1.00 -4.08
CA ARG A 697 22.25 -1.52 -5.20
C ARG A 697 23.44 -2.36 -4.72
N THR A 698 24.18 -1.89 -3.72
CA THR A 698 25.28 -2.66 -3.11
C THR A 698 24.79 -3.97 -2.51
N LEU A 699 23.63 -3.98 -1.85
CA LEU A 699 22.99 -5.21 -1.34
C LEU A 699 22.58 -6.14 -2.49
N GLN A 700 22.03 -5.62 -3.59
CA GLN A 700 21.73 -6.40 -4.78
C GLN A 700 22.99 -7.08 -5.35
N ASP A 701 24.06 -6.30 -5.56
CA ASP A 701 25.33 -6.81 -6.09
C ASP A 701 25.94 -7.90 -5.16
N GLN A 702 25.75 -7.78 -3.85
CA GLN A 702 26.13 -8.83 -2.88
C GLN A 702 25.24 -10.08 -2.98
N THR A 703 23.91 -9.94 -3.14
CA THR A 703 23.02 -11.09 -3.31
C THR A 703 23.24 -11.83 -4.64
N ASP A 704 23.53 -11.10 -5.72
CA ASP A 704 23.84 -11.68 -7.03
C ASP A 704 25.16 -12.50 -6.96
N GLN A 705 26.18 -11.99 -6.25
CA GLN A 705 27.42 -12.74 -5.99
C GLN A 705 27.18 -14.00 -5.14
N ALA A 706 26.45 -13.88 -4.02
CA ALA A 706 26.15 -15.02 -3.15
C ALA A 706 25.33 -16.12 -3.86
N LEU A 707 24.41 -15.72 -4.74
CA LEU A 707 23.66 -16.63 -5.61
C LEU A 707 24.59 -17.36 -6.60
N GLY A 708 25.54 -16.64 -7.21
CA GLY A 708 26.56 -17.23 -8.10
C GLY A 708 27.45 -18.25 -7.37
N ASP A 709 27.88 -17.93 -6.15
CA ASP A 709 28.69 -18.85 -5.32
C ASP A 709 27.89 -20.10 -4.89
N ALA A 710 26.59 -19.95 -4.59
CA ALA A 710 25.71 -21.08 -4.28
C ALA A 710 25.46 -21.98 -5.51
N GLN A 711 25.23 -21.40 -6.69
CA GLN A 711 25.13 -22.14 -7.95
C GLN A 711 26.45 -22.87 -8.28
N GLY A 712 27.60 -22.20 -8.08
CA GLY A 712 28.92 -22.81 -8.26
C GLY A 712 29.20 -23.98 -7.29
N GLN A 713 28.65 -23.95 -6.08
CA GLN A 713 28.70 -25.08 -5.14
C GLN A 713 27.78 -26.23 -5.57
N LEU A 714 26.55 -25.93 -6.01
CA LEU A 714 25.62 -26.93 -6.52
C LEU A 714 26.21 -27.71 -7.71
N SER A 715 26.74 -27.02 -8.72
CA SER A 715 27.36 -27.66 -9.89
C SER A 715 28.58 -28.55 -9.53
N ARG A 716 29.30 -28.25 -8.44
CA ARG A 716 30.36 -29.11 -7.91
C ARG A 716 29.78 -30.36 -7.25
N ALA A 717 28.76 -30.20 -6.41
CA ALA A 717 28.08 -31.33 -5.76
C ALA A 717 27.43 -32.27 -6.78
N GLU A 718 26.80 -31.74 -7.83
CA GLU A 718 26.30 -32.52 -8.97
C GLU A 718 27.41 -33.26 -9.71
N SER A 719 28.56 -32.60 -9.96
CA SER A 719 29.73 -33.22 -10.59
C SER A 719 30.27 -34.39 -9.75
N ASP A 720 30.36 -34.23 -8.43
CA ASP A 720 30.87 -35.27 -7.53
C ASP A 720 29.85 -36.40 -7.27
N LEU A 721 28.54 -36.09 -7.26
CA LEU A 721 27.49 -37.10 -7.25
C LEU A 721 27.52 -37.97 -8.52
N ASN A 722 27.70 -37.37 -9.70
CA ASN A 722 27.86 -38.13 -10.95
C ASN A 722 29.08 -39.06 -10.89
N LYS A 723 30.25 -38.57 -10.42
CA LYS A 723 31.45 -39.42 -10.19
C LYS A 723 31.19 -40.56 -9.20
N ALA A 724 30.36 -40.32 -8.17
CA ALA A 724 29.97 -41.36 -7.22
C ALA A 724 29.04 -42.41 -7.86
N MET A 725 28.05 -41.99 -8.65
CA MET A 725 27.18 -42.91 -9.39
C MET A 725 27.94 -43.79 -10.39
N ASP A 726 28.90 -43.23 -11.14
CA ASP A 726 29.70 -44.00 -12.09
C ASP A 726 30.66 -44.98 -11.41
N ARG A 727 31.19 -44.63 -10.23
CA ARG A 727 31.91 -45.60 -9.36
C ARG A 727 30.98 -46.71 -8.89
N ASN A 728 29.74 -46.41 -8.50
CA ASN A 728 28.79 -47.43 -8.04
C ASN A 728 28.42 -48.40 -9.18
N ARG A 729 28.15 -47.87 -10.38
CA ARG A 729 27.93 -48.68 -11.61
C ARG A 729 29.11 -49.61 -11.91
N SER A 730 30.34 -49.14 -11.73
CA SER A 730 31.55 -49.96 -11.91
C SER A 730 31.66 -51.07 -10.85
N MET A 731 31.36 -50.76 -9.59
CA MET A 731 31.29 -51.75 -8.50
C MET A 731 30.19 -52.80 -8.73
N GLU A 732 29.01 -52.38 -9.19
CA GLU A 732 27.89 -53.25 -9.57
C GLU A 732 28.30 -54.21 -10.71
N GLN A 733 28.97 -53.71 -11.74
CA GLN A 733 29.49 -54.53 -12.85
C GLN A 733 30.55 -55.54 -12.37
N GLN A 734 31.47 -55.15 -11.48
CA GLN A 734 32.43 -56.07 -10.86
C GLN A 734 31.73 -57.12 -9.99
N GLN A 735 30.69 -56.75 -9.23
CA GLN A 735 29.90 -57.67 -8.42
C GLN A 735 29.17 -58.72 -9.27
N VAL A 736 28.66 -58.33 -10.45
CA VAL A 736 28.06 -59.26 -11.42
C VAL A 736 29.11 -60.22 -11.97
N GLN A 737 30.27 -59.72 -12.43
CA GLN A 737 31.36 -60.55 -12.95
C GLN A 737 31.86 -61.58 -11.93
N LEU A 738 32.05 -61.16 -10.67
CA LEU A 738 32.44 -62.06 -9.58
C LEU A 738 31.35 -63.09 -9.25
N ASN A 739 30.07 -62.71 -9.32
CA ASN A 739 28.96 -63.65 -9.17
C ASN A 739 28.91 -64.70 -10.28
N ASP A 740 29.25 -64.33 -11.52
CA ASP A 740 29.28 -65.26 -12.65
C ASP A 740 30.47 -66.23 -12.54
N GLN A 741 31.67 -65.73 -12.19
CA GLN A 741 32.82 -66.61 -11.85
C GLN A 741 32.49 -67.58 -10.70
N ILE A 742 31.73 -67.12 -9.69
CA ILE A 742 31.25 -67.99 -8.59
C ILE A 742 30.25 -69.04 -9.09
N LYS A 743 29.47 -68.79 -10.15
CA LYS A 743 28.60 -69.82 -10.77
C LYS A 743 29.44 -70.82 -11.56
N GLU A 744 30.41 -70.36 -12.35
CA GLU A 744 31.32 -71.20 -13.14
C GLU A 744 32.11 -72.15 -12.23
N LEU A 745 32.81 -71.64 -11.21
CA LEU A 745 33.55 -72.45 -10.24
C LEU A 745 32.64 -73.44 -9.48
N LYS A 746 31.37 -73.09 -9.20
CA LYS A 746 30.40 -74.03 -8.63
C LYS A 746 29.99 -75.14 -9.59
N GLN A 747 29.92 -74.85 -10.90
CA GLN A 747 29.68 -75.87 -11.92
C GLN A 747 30.89 -76.80 -12.05
N GLU A 748 32.12 -76.27 -12.08
CA GLU A 748 33.36 -77.07 -12.09
C GLU A 748 33.50 -77.97 -10.84
N ILE A 749 33.22 -77.44 -9.65
CA ILE A 749 33.20 -78.25 -8.42
C ILE A 749 32.18 -79.39 -8.52
N ASN A 750 31.03 -79.17 -9.16
CA ASN A 750 30.02 -80.21 -9.33
C ASN A 750 30.38 -81.24 -10.42
N THR A 751 31.01 -80.84 -11.53
CA THR A 751 31.50 -81.79 -12.54
C THR A 751 32.65 -82.62 -12.00
N LEU A 752 33.62 -82.01 -11.29
CA LEU A 752 34.71 -82.73 -10.62
C LEU A 752 34.19 -83.72 -9.57
N ARG A 753 33.18 -83.33 -8.76
CA ARG A 753 32.49 -84.26 -7.83
C ARG A 753 31.85 -85.44 -8.56
N SER A 754 31.18 -85.20 -9.69
CA SER A 754 30.59 -86.29 -10.48
C SER A 754 31.64 -87.24 -11.05
N SER A 755 32.77 -86.70 -11.54
CA SER A 755 33.92 -87.47 -12.02
C SER A 755 34.53 -88.33 -10.91
N MET A 756 34.71 -87.76 -9.70
CA MET A 756 35.15 -88.51 -8.52
C MET A 756 34.23 -89.69 -8.22
N THR A 757 32.91 -89.49 -8.21
CA THR A 757 31.95 -90.59 -7.97
C THR A 757 31.92 -91.66 -9.06
N LEU A 758 32.31 -91.32 -10.31
CA LEU A 758 32.47 -92.31 -11.38
C LEU A 758 33.76 -93.11 -11.22
N LEU A 759 34.87 -92.44 -10.87
CA LEU A 759 36.16 -93.08 -10.58
C LEU A 759 36.08 -94.01 -9.37
N ASP A 760 35.35 -93.64 -8.31
CA ASP A 760 35.10 -94.53 -7.18
C ASP A 760 34.30 -95.77 -7.59
N GLN A 761 33.24 -95.62 -8.39
CA GLN A 761 32.48 -96.77 -8.93
C GLN A 761 33.33 -97.67 -9.84
N GLU A 762 34.26 -97.11 -10.62
CA GLU A 762 35.15 -97.87 -11.49
C GLU A 762 36.24 -98.59 -10.69
N LYS A 763 36.83 -97.93 -9.69
CA LYS A 763 37.74 -98.52 -8.70
C LYS A 763 37.07 -99.68 -7.95
N ASP A 764 35.83 -99.52 -7.50
CA ASP A 764 35.08 -100.57 -6.80
C ASP A 764 34.79 -101.77 -7.73
N ARG A 765 34.44 -101.55 -9.00
CA ARG A 765 34.31 -102.62 -10.01
C ARG A 765 35.64 -103.35 -10.26
N LEU A 766 36.75 -102.62 -10.32
CA LEU A 766 38.08 -103.20 -10.52
C LEU A 766 38.55 -104.01 -9.31
N LEU A 767 38.20 -103.58 -8.09
CA LEU A 767 38.42 -104.36 -6.86
C LEU A 767 37.63 -105.67 -6.89
N MET A 768 36.32 -105.63 -7.16
CA MET A 768 35.50 -106.85 -7.30
C MET A 768 36.07 -107.81 -8.36
N ALA A 769 36.52 -107.28 -9.51
CA ALA A 769 37.14 -108.07 -10.57
C ALA A 769 38.52 -108.65 -10.16
N LEU A 770 39.29 -107.95 -9.32
CA LEU A 770 40.55 -108.43 -8.77
C LEU A 770 40.32 -109.53 -7.72
N ASP A 771 39.34 -109.37 -6.85
CA ASP A 771 38.95 -110.38 -5.86
C ASP A 771 38.48 -111.66 -6.56
N GLU A 772 37.57 -111.55 -7.54
CA GLU A 772 37.14 -112.67 -8.40
C GLU A 772 38.30 -113.40 -9.07
N LYS A 773 39.35 -112.68 -9.49
CA LYS A 773 40.55 -113.26 -10.11
C LYS A 773 41.44 -113.93 -9.08
N THR A 774 41.56 -113.34 -7.89
CA THR A 774 42.34 -113.88 -6.76
C THR A 774 41.72 -115.17 -6.24
N GLU A 775 40.39 -115.23 -6.09
CA GLU A 775 39.67 -116.48 -5.75
C GLU A 775 39.90 -117.58 -6.79
N LYS A 776 39.88 -117.24 -8.09
CA LYS A 776 40.11 -118.20 -9.19
C LYS A 776 41.56 -118.68 -9.24
N ILE A 777 42.53 -117.82 -8.94
CA ILE A 777 43.94 -118.22 -8.78
C ILE A 777 44.07 -119.18 -7.58
N ALA A 778 43.56 -118.81 -6.41
CA ALA A 778 43.61 -119.65 -5.21
C ALA A 778 42.81 -120.95 -5.35
N ALA A 779 41.86 -121.05 -6.28
CA ALA A 779 41.21 -122.30 -6.66
C ALA A 779 42.12 -123.18 -7.54
N LEU A 780 42.71 -122.61 -8.59
CA LEU A 780 43.64 -123.30 -9.47
C LEU A 780 44.89 -123.78 -8.73
N GLU A 781 45.44 -123.00 -7.81
CA GLU A 781 46.57 -123.38 -6.96
C GLU A 781 46.25 -124.60 -6.08
N ARG A 782 45.04 -124.69 -5.52
CA ARG A 782 44.57 -125.86 -4.76
C ARG A 782 44.39 -127.10 -5.65
N GLU A 783 43.88 -126.92 -6.87
CA GLU A 783 43.79 -128.01 -7.85
C GLU A 783 45.18 -128.49 -8.29
N LEU A 784 46.14 -127.58 -8.49
CA LEU A 784 47.52 -127.88 -8.87
C LEU A 784 48.25 -128.62 -7.75
N MET A 785 48.18 -128.13 -6.51
CA MET A 785 48.71 -128.82 -5.32
C MET A 785 48.14 -130.24 -5.15
N HIS A 786 46.84 -130.42 -5.37
CA HIS A 786 46.20 -131.74 -5.35
C HIS A 786 46.68 -132.63 -6.53
N LYS A 787 46.95 -132.05 -7.70
CA LYS A 787 47.52 -132.77 -8.85
C LYS A 787 48.98 -133.15 -8.65
N ASP A 788 49.78 -132.32 -8.00
CA ASP A 788 51.15 -132.64 -7.62
C ASP A 788 51.15 -133.77 -6.58
N GLN A 789 50.32 -133.72 -5.54
CA GLN A 789 50.16 -134.82 -4.58
C GLN A 789 49.71 -136.14 -5.25
N GLN A 790 48.78 -136.09 -6.21
CA GLN A 790 48.41 -137.26 -7.02
C GLN A 790 49.61 -137.78 -7.84
N THR A 791 50.43 -136.88 -8.38
CA THR A 791 51.60 -137.21 -9.20
C THR A 791 52.74 -137.79 -8.36
N GLU A 792 53.03 -137.24 -7.18
CA GLU A 792 53.96 -137.80 -6.19
C GLU A 792 53.52 -139.19 -5.73
N GLY A 793 52.22 -139.37 -5.47
CA GLY A 793 51.64 -140.68 -5.12
C GLY A 793 51.83 -141.72 -6.23
N VAL A 794 51.58 -141.36 -7.49
CA VAL A 794 51.83 -142.23 -8.65
C VAL A 794 53.32 -142.48 -8.85
N GLN A 795 54.19 -141.48 -8.68
CA GLN A 795 55.64 -141.67 -8.70
C GLN A 795 56.11 -142.62 -7.60
N GLN A 796 55.53 -142.57 -6.39
CA GLN A 796 55.86 -143.52 -5.34
C GLN A 796 55.40 -144.93 -5.69
N GLN A 797 54.20 -145.10 -6.25
CA GLN A 797 53.74 -146.40 -6.75
C GLN A 797 54.67 -146.94 -7.85
N ILE A 798 55.20 -146.08 -8.74
CA ILE A 798 56.19 -146.46 -9.74
C ILE A 798 57.51 -146.88 -9.08
N ARG A 799 58.02 -146.14 -8.09
CA ARG A 799 59.22 -146.51 -7.33
C ARG A 799 59.04 -147.85 -6.60
N ASP A 800 57.89 -148.07 -5.96
CA ASP A 800 57.56 -149.32 -5.28
C ASP A 800 57.47 -150.50 -6.27
N LEU A 801 56.95 -150.28 -7.49
CA LEU A 801 56.88 -151.29 -8.54
C LEU A 801 58.24 -151.57 -9.18
N GLN A 802 59.10 -150.55 -9.34
CA GLN A 802 60.49 -150.70 -9.77
C GLN A 802 61.27 -151.55 -8.75
N HIS A 803 61.21 -151.20 -7.47
CA HIS A 803 61.86 -151.95 -6.40
C HIS A 803 61.32 -153.40 -6.28
N LYS A 804 60.02 -153.63 -6.52
CA LYS A 804 59.44 -155.00 -6.62
C LYS A 804 59.93 -155.77 -7.85
N ASN A 805 60.17 -155.11 -8.98
CA ASN A 805 60.78 -155.73 -10.15
C ASN A 805 62.27 -156.03 -9.95
N GLU A 806 63.00 -155.17 -9.26
CA GLU A 806 64.40 -155.41 -8.84
C GLU A 806 64.49 -156.62 -7.89
N TYR A 807 63.60 -156.70 -6.90
CA TYR A 807 63.48 -157.89 -6.04
C TYR A 807 63.13 -159.16 -6.83
N ARG A 808 62.26 -159.08 -7.84
CA ARG A 808 61.97 -160.21 -8.74
C ARG A 808 63.20 -160.61 -9.59
N LEU A 809 63.92 -159.65 -10.15
CA LEU A 809 65.15 -159.91 -10.91
C LEU A 809 66.21 -160.59 -10.05
N TYR A 810 66.37 -160.14 -8.80
CA TYR A 810 67.28 -160.76 -7.82
C TYR A 810 66.93 -162.24 -7.57
N TYR A 811 65.64 -162.55 -7.39
CA TYR A 811 65.12 -163.93 -7.22
C TYR A 811 64.97 -164.74 -8.52
N THR A 812 65.31 -164.20 -9.69
CA THR A 812 65.33 -164.93 -10.97
C THR A 812 66.76 -165.27 -11.43
N ILE A 813 67.77 -164.89 -10.64
CA ILE A 813 69.20 -165.11 -10.92
C ILE A 813 69.85 -166.06 -9.87
N THR A 814 69.11 -166.42 -8.82
CA THR A 814 69.39 -167.53 -7.89
C THR A 814 68.73 -168.83 -8.34
#